data_AF-C0R5F2-F1
#
_entry.id   AF-C0R5F2-F1
#
_cell.length_a   1.000
_cell.length_b   1.000
_cell.length_c   1.000
_cell.angle_alpha   90.00
_cell.angle_beta   90.00
_cell.angle_gamma   90.00
#
_symmetry.space_group_name_H-M   'P 1'
#
loop_
_entity.id
_entity.type
_entity.pdbx_description
1 polymer ?
#
loop_
_entity_poly.entity_id
_entity_poly.type
_entity_poly.pdbx_seq_one_letter_code
_entity_poly.pdbx_strand_id
1 'polypeptide(L)'
;MISSIQEPNELRKRLQGFYRTDEKSYIRYLVEKAELSADSKNRIYNIAKQVIEKIKHNKLSIVDSFMQQYSLSNDEGIALMCLAESLLRIPDDYTIDELIKDKIANQEWSKYLGYSSSLFVNASMWSLMIGSSILRDNEGDSKFYYAISKLLKNLGEPIIRKAVKQAMSMLGNHFVVGETIEEALRYAKLDDNSKFLYSFDMLGEAAHTTEDAEEYFNSYMHSIKAIGESTEINDCFKSHGISIKLSALHPRYEFSQFGRIAGEIFTKVLELCREAKKYNISLCIDAEETERLEISLILFEQLRLDESLSEWEGLGLAVQAYQKRALSVLDFVEDVAIRSKHKIMVRLVKGAYWDSEIKCTQELGLNDYSVFTRKSYTDVSYLVCAQKLLSKPNSFYPCFGTHNVYTFASIMELADKNHPGFEFQRLHGMAKDLYDYAMSELATNVSCRVYAPVGEHSDLLPYLIRRLLENGANSSFVNQISNPNVKIDELISDPLEKAINFNYEPHPGIPLPQDILGPERKNSLGMDISDSVIVSQFADDIKGFSEKKWQVGPIIDGKALFDNAEFIEVVNPAHLENVIGEVSSATSDQALNALEIAHSAFAKWQNVSAEERAKCLEKAADLLEERMKELIYILIVEAGKILSDAIAEVREAIDFLRYYAMIAKNELSDWKKLPGPTGEDNFIFFEGRGVFLCISPWNFPLAIFIGQVSAALAAGNAVLAKPAEQTPIIAYEAVKILHEAGIPKNVLHLIPGDGGYLGKILVPDNRIAGVAFTGSTQTAQIINKMLANRDGPIVPLIAETGGLNAMIVDSSALLEQVTTDVLLSAFRSAGQRCSALRVLFIQEDIAEKQIKMICGAAQELKIGDPIQLSTDIGPIIDKASIDMLTQHTQKMSEDKDSNLLFKVPMDTNSHNGYFFPPYIYEIQKISQLKQEVFGPILHIIRFNKSQLNEVISDINSTGYGLTFSLQSRIQSQIDTISKKISVGNVYINRNQIGAAVGIQPFGGRGLSGTGPKAGGPHYLQRFSTEKVVSVNTTAFGGNTTLMCLD
;
A
#
# COMPACT_ATOMS: atom_id res chain seq x y z
N MET A 1 -17.47 -18.03 0.75
CA MET A 1 -16.61 -16.94 0.27
C MET A 1 -17.15 -15.57 0.70
N ILE A 2 -18.36 -15.17 0.30
CA ILE A 2 -19.04 -13.95 0.80
C ILE A 2 -20.40 -14.26 1.42
N SER A 3 -20.93 -13.35 2.23
CA SER A 3 -22.27 -13.48 2.83
C SER A 3 -23.38 -13.08 1.85
N SER A 4 -24.62 -13.52 2.10
CA SER A 4 -25.77 -13.17 1.25
C SER A 4 -26.08 -11.67 1.20
N ILE A 5 -25.68 -10.92 2.24
CA ILE A 5 -25.83 -9.47 2.28
C ILE A 5 -24.77 -8.79 1.39
N GLN A 6 -23.60 -9.41 1.20
CA GLN A 6 -22.56 -8.91 0.30
C GLN A 6 -22.90 -9.15 -1.17
N GLU A 7 -23.67 -10.19 -1.50
CA GLU A 7 -24.10 -10.46 -2.88
C GLU A 7 -24.78 -9.22 -3.48
N PRO A 8 -24.23 -8.65 -4.58
CA PRO A 8 -24.70 -7.37 -5.08
C PRO A 8 -26.08 -7.50 -5.75
N ASN A 9 -27.02 -6.65 -5.32
CA ASN A 9 -28.28 -6.46 -6.05
C ASN A 9 -28.04 -5.69 -7.37
N GLU A 10 -29.06 -5.54 -8.21
CA GLU A 10 -28.91 -4.89 -9.52
C GLU A 10 -28.39 -3.45 -9.45
N LEU A 11 -28.73 -2.69 -8.41
CA LEU A 11 -28.19 -1.34 -8.20
C LEU A 11 -26.71 -1.36 -7.83
N ARG A 12 -26.30 -2.25 -6.90
CA ARG A 12 -24.90 -2.42 -6.51
C ARG A 12 -24.04 -2.99 -7.65
N LYS A 13 -24.57 -3.91 -8.46
CA LYS A 13 -23.89 -4.38 -9.69
C LYS A 13 -23.62 -3.23 -10.66
N ARG A 14 -24.60 -2.35 -10.89
CA ARG A 14 -24.42 -1.15 -11.72
C ARG A 14 -23.37 -0.22 -11.14
N LEU A 15 -23.41 0.01 -9.82
CA LEU A 15 -22.42 0.81 -9.11
C LEU A 15 -21.01 0.26 -9.28
N GLN A 16 -20.81 -1.05 -9.11
CA GLN A 16 -19.50 -1.69 -9.29
C GLN A 16 -19.04 -1.71 -10.75
N GLY A 17 -19.96 -1.70 -11.72
CA GLY A 17 -19.61 -1.47 -13.12
C GLY A 17 -18.91 -0.12 -13.39
N PHE A 18 -19.04 0.87 -12.50
CA PHE A 18 -18.33 2.15 -12.56
C PHE A 18 -17.08 2.23 -11.67
N TYR A 19 -16.75 1.16 -10.93
CA TYR A 19 -15.62 1.19 -9.98
C TYR A 19 -14.33 1.59 -10.68
N ARG A 20 -13.97 0.88 -11.75
CA ARG A 20 -12.72 1.10 -12.51
C ARG A 20 -13.00 1.24 -14.00
N THR A 21 -14.03 2.02 -14.35
CA THR A 21 -14.42 2.25 -15.75
C THR A 21 -13.38 3.11 -16.48
N ASP A 22 -13.32 2.99 -17.80
CA ASP A 22 -12.42 3.78 -18.65
C ASP A 22 -12.68 5.28 -18.45
N GLU A 23 -11.64 6.00 -18.02
CA GLU A 23 -11.76 7.41 -17.66
C GLU A 23 -12.15 8.29 -18.85
N LYS A 24 -11.62 8.01 -20.04
CA LYS A 24 -11.82 8.84 -21.23
C LYS A 24 -13.27 8.84 -21.70
N SER A 25 -13.86 7.66 -21.86
CA SER A 25 -15.25 7.53 -22.26
C SER A 25 -16.19 8.07 -21.17
N TYR A 26 -15.86 7.82 -19.89
CA TYR A 26 -16.71 8.24 -18.80
C TYR A 26 -16.70 9.76 -18.58
N ILE A 27 -15.55 10.43 -18.65
CA ILE A 27 -15.50 11.88 -18.49
C ILE A 27 -16.22 12.60 -19.63
N ARG A 28 -16.17 12.09 -20.87
CA ARG A 28 -16.94 12.63 -21.98
C ARG A 28 -18.44 12.60 -21.68
N TYR A 29 -18.94 11.48 -21.18
CA TYR A 29 -20.34 11.35 -20.74
C TYR A 29 -20.71 12.35 -19.64
N LEU A 30 -19.82 12.57 -18.67
CA LEU A 30 -20.07 13.55 -17.59
C LEU A 30 -20.06 14.99 -18.10
N VAL A 31 -19.17 15.34 -19.05
CA VAL A 31 -19.16 16.68 -19.67
C VAL A 31 -20.45 16.95 -20.44
N GLU A 32 -20.94 15.98 -21.20
CA GLU A 32 -22.23 16.08 -21.92
C GLU A 32 -23.40 16.27 -20.94
N LYS A 33 -23.35 15.64 -19.76
CA LYS A 33 -24.35 15.85 -18.70
C LYS A 33 -24.26 17.19 -18.00
N ALA A 34 -23.06 17.73 -17.85
CA ALA A 34 -22.81 18.99 -17.13
C ALA A 34 -23.08 20.24 -17.98
N GLU A 35 -23.44 20.10 -19.26
CA GLU A 35 -23.46 21.20 -20.23
C GLU A 35 -24.27 22.41 -19.74
N LEU A 36 -23.63 23.58 -19.74
CA LEU A 36 -24.21 24.85 -19.30
C LEU A 36 -24.35 25.81 -20.49
N SER A 37 -25.42 26.61 -20.47
CA SER A 37 -25.58 27.70 -21.45
C SER A 37 -24.43 28.71 -21.35
N ALA A 38 -24.08 29.36 -22.46
CA ALA A 38 -23.06 30.41 -22.48
C ALA A 38 -23.36 31.55 -21.49
N ASP A 39 -24.64 31.89 -21.32
CA ASP A 39 -25.08 32.90 -20.35
C ASP A 39 -24.83 32.47 -18.90
N SER A 40 -25.10 31.20 -18.57
CA SER A 40 -24.79 30.63 -17.25
C SER A 40 -23.28 30.66 -16.98
N LYS A 41 -22.46 30.27 -17.95
CA LYS A 41 -20.99 30.34 -17.83
C LYS A 41 -20.50 31.77 -17.55
N ASN A 42 -21.04 32.75 -18.26
CA ASN A 42 -20.71 34.16 -18.04
C ASN A 42 -21.12 34.66 -16.64
N ARG A 43 -22.29 34.24 -16.12
CA ARG A 43 -22.71 34.57 -14.75
C ARG A 43 -21.81 33.93 -13.70
N ILE A 44 -21.48 32.66 -13.86
CA ILE A 44 -20.55 31.93 -12.97
C ILE A 44 -19.21 32.64 -12.92
N TYR A 45 -18.65 32.99 -14.09
CA TYR A 45 -17.40 33.72 -14.20
C TYR A 45 -17.44 35.05 -13.43
N ASN A 46 -18.49 35.85 -13.64
CA ASN A 46 -18.62 37.16 -13.01
C ASN A 46 -18.77 37.06 -11.48
N ILE A 47 -19.57 36.12 -10.98
CA ILE A 47 -19.71 35.86 -9.53
C ILE A 47 -18.37 35.41 -8.96
N ALA A 48 -17.70 34.45 -9.61
CA ALA A 48 -16.42 33.94 -9.14
C ALA A 48 -15.34 35.03 -9.11
N LYS A 49 -15.28 35.87 -10.15
CA LYS A 49 -14.38 37.01 -10.23
C LYS A 49 -14.65 38.03 -9.13
N GLN A 50 -15.91 38.42 -8.93
CA GLN A 50 -16.31 39.35 -7.87
C GLN A 50 -15.87 38.87 -6.48
N VAL A 51 -16.07 37.57 -6.20
CA VAL A 51 -15.67 36.95 -4.94
C VAL A 51 -14.15 36.98 -4.78
N ILE A 52 -13.39 36.57 -5.81
CA ILE A 52 -11.91 36.54 -5.76
C ILE A 52 -11.33 37.95 -5.57
N GLU A 53 -11.84 38.95 -6.28
CA GLU A 53 -11.41 40.33 -6.14
C GLU A 53 -11.64 40.83 -4.70
N LYS A 54 -12.79 40.49 -4.11
CA LYS A 54 -13.10 40.90 -2.73
C LYS A 54 -12.18 40.26 -1.69
N ILE A 55 -11.94 38.96 -1.79
CA ILE A 55 -11.11 38.23 -0.80
C ILE A 55 -9.61 38.53 -0.97
N LYS A 56 -9.12 38.84 -2.18
CA LYS A 56 -7.73 39.29 -2.40
C LYS A 56 -7.41 40.64 -1.74
N HIS A 57 -8.42 41.46 -1.42
CA HIS A 57 -8.22 42.76 -0.76
C HIS A 57 -8.11 42.69 0.77
N ASN A 58 -8.42 41.54 1.39
CA ASN A 58 -8.23 41.35 2.84
C ASN A 58 -6.76 41.04 3.16
N LYS A 59 -6.28 41.47 4.34
CA LYS A 59 -4.95 41.09 4.82
C LYS A 59 -4.92 39.58 5.04
N LEU A 60 -3.96 38.90 4.40
CA LEU A 60 -3.68 37.48 4.66
C LEU A 60 -3.52 37.25 6.17
N SER A 61 -4.12 36.18 6.68
CA SER A 61 -3.86 35.78 8.06
C SER A 61 -2.38 35.41 8.24
N ILE A 62 -1.91 35.38 9.48
CA ILE A 62 -0.54 34.95 9.80
C ILE A 62 -0.29 33.53 9.26
N VAL A 63 -1.31 32.67 9.31
CA VAL A 63 -1.23 31.29 8.83
C VAL A 63 -1.27 31.22 7.30
N ASP A 64 -2.08 32.03 6.62
CA ASP A 64 -2.07 32.08 5.14
C ASP A 64 -0.73 32.61 4.61
N SER A 65 -0.17 33.61 5.29
CA SER A 65 1.17 34.15 4.98
C SER A 65 2.26 33.10 5.24
N PHE A 66 2.10 32.30 6.30
CA PHE A 66 3.00 31.19 6.63
C PHE A 66 2.89 30.06 5.58
N MET A 67 1.68 29.63 5.21
CA MET A 67 1.46 28.62 4.17
C MET A 67 1.93 29.08 2.79
N GLN A 68 1.87 30.38 2.51
CA GLN A 68 2.41 30.97 1.29
C GLN A 68 3.94 31.02 1.29
N GLN A 69 4.55 31.35 2.42
CA GLN A 69 6.01 31.41 2.58
C GLN A 69 6.64 30.00 2.61
N TYR A 70 5.91 29.02 3.14
CA TYR A 70 6.34 27.64 3.35
C TYR A 70 5.43 26.65 2.61
N SER A 71 5.00 27.00 1.39
CA SER A 71 4.18 26.12 0.57
C SER A 71 4.89 24.79 0.29
N LEU A 72 4.14 23.70 0.10
CA LEU A 72 4.68 22.34 -0.20
C LEU A 72 5.45 22.25 -1.54
N SER A 73 5.55 23.36 -2.26
CA SER A 73 6.44 23.53 -3.42
C SER A 73 7.90 23.85 -3.04
N ASN A 74 8.19 24.09 -1.75
CA ASN A 74 9.52 24.37 -1.23
C ASN A 74 9.91 23.32 -0.16
N ASP A 75 11.13 22.81 -0.25
CA ASP A 75 11.72 21.83 0.67
C ASP A 75 11.68 22.32 2.14
N GLU A 76 11.77 23.64 2.36
CA GLU A 76 11.69 24.25 3.69
C GLU A 76 10.31 24.09 4.33
N GLY A 77 9.23 24.19 3.55
CA GLY A 77 7.87 24.02 4.05
C GLY A 77 7.56 22.57 4.40
N ILE A 78 8.02 21.64 3.57
CA ILE A 78 7.96 20.20 3.85
C ILE A 78 8.75 19.89 5.14
N ALA A 79 9.97 20.41 5.26
CA ALA A 79 10.82 20.15 6.43
C ALA A 79 10.21 20.69 7.73
N LEU A 80 9.64 21.90 7.70
CA LEU A 80 9.00 22.53 8.86
C LEU A 80 7.73 21.78 9.29
N MET A 81 6.93 21.29 8.33
CA MET A 81 5.73 20.52 8.63
C MET A 81 6.04 19.10 9.11
N CYS A 82 7.05 18.44 8.55
CA CYS A 82 7.55 17.17 9.10
C CYS A 82 8.09 17.35 10.53
N LEU A 83 8.81 18.46 10.78
CA LEU A 83 9.34 18.77 12.11
C LEU A 83 8.19 19.04 13.10
N ALA A 84 7.20 19.84 12.69
CA ALA A 84 6.00 20.14 13.46
C ALA A 84 5.28 18.89 13.94
N GLU A 85 5.04 17.98 12.99
CA GLU A 85 4.26 16.78 13.23
C GLU A 85 5.00 15.77 14.09
N SER A 86 6.30 15.60 13.86
CA SER A 86 7.08 14.60 14.59
C SER A 86 7.44 15.08 16.01
N LEU A 87 7.65 16.38 16.25
CA LEU A 87 8.02 16.90 17.58
C LEU A 87 6.94 16.78 18.66
N LEU A 88 5.67 16.76 18.27
CA LEU A 88 4.55 16.60 19.19
C LEU A 88 4.26 15.13 19.53
N ARG A 89 4.81 14.19 18.73
CA ARG A 89 4.59 12.74 18.87
C ARG A 89 5.71 12.02 19.58
N ILE A 90 6.95 12.48 19.37
CA ILE A 90 8.12 11.84 19.96
C ILE A 90 8.11 12.09 21.47
N PRO A 91 8.03 11.01 22.30
CA PRO A 91 7.97 11.15 23.75
C PRO A 91 9.32 11.51 24.38
N ASP A 92 10.44 11.19 23.72
CA ASP A 92 11.78 11.40 24.27
C ASP A 92 12.52 12.59 23.65
N ASP A 93 13.23 13.29 24.53
CA ASP A 93 13.94 14.52 24.20
C ASP A 93 15.13 14.31 23.24
N TYR A 94 15.77 13.13 23.29
CA TYR A 94 16.95 12.83 22.49
C TYR A 94 16.60 12.68 21.01
N THR A 95 15.56 11.90 20.71
CA THR A 95 15.06 11.67 19.34
C THR A 95 14.49 12.96 18.75
N ILE A 96 13.87 13.80 19.57
CA ILE A 96 13.50 15.18 19.21
C ILE A 96 14.72 15.99 18.75
N ASP A 97 15.81 15.97 19.52
CA ASP A 97 17.00 16.76 19.18
C ASP A 97 17.67 16.25 17.90
N GLU A 98 17.71 14.94 17.67
CA GLU A 98 18.21 14.37 16.42
C GLU A 98 17.34 14.75 15.21
N LEU A 99 16.02 14.74 15.36
CA LEU A 99 15.10 15.22 14.33
C LEU A 99 15.32 16.72 14.02
N ILE A 100 15.44 17.55 15.07
CA ILE A 100 15.74 18.99 14.92
C ILE A 100 17.05 19.16 14.17
N LYS A 101 18.10 18.44 14.57
CA LYS A 101 19.41 18.49 13.91
C LYS A 101 19.32 18.05 12.44
N ASP A 102 18.59 16.99 12.14
CA ASP A 102 18.40 16.51 10.78
C ASP A 102 17.67 17.51 9.89
N LYS A 103 16.57 18.07 10.38
CA LYS A 103 15.73 18.97 9.58
C LYS A 103 16.29 20.40 9.50
N ILE A 104 16.96 20.88 10.55
CA ILE A 104 17.48 22.26 10.64
C ILE A 104 18.97 22.36 10.26
N ALA A 105 19.83 21.39 10.63
CA ALA A 105 21.28 21.51 10.46
C ALA A 105 21.85 20.81 9.22
N ASN A 106 21.20 19.75 8.71
CA ASN A 106 21.69 18.98 7.55
C ASN A 106 21.15 19.47 6.19
N GLN A 107 20.07 20.26 6.16
CA GLN A 107 19.72 21.01 4.95
C GLN A 107 20.59 22.25 4.86
N GLU A 108 21.12 22.56 3.68
CA GLU A 108 21.96 23.72 3.40
C GLU A 108 21.18 25.05 3.51
N TRP A 109 20.67 25.38 4.71
CA TRP A 109 20.03 26.67 5.01
C TRP A 109 20.94 27.86 4.63
N SER A 110 22.26 27.63 4.58
CA SER A 110 23.24 28.60 4.11
C SER A 110 23.14 28.98 2.63
N LYS A 111 22.58 28.14 1.75
CA LYS A 111 22.44 28.42 0.31
C LYS A 111 21.18 29.21 -0.05
N TYR A 112 20.15 29.17 0.79
CA TYR A 112 18.87 29.86 0.56
C TYR A 112 18.81 31.27 1.17
N LEU A 113 19.82 31.66 1.96
CA LEU A 113 19.96 33.00 2.55
C LEU A 113 20.26 34.14 1.54
N GLY A 114 20.31 33.85 0.23
CA GLY A 114 20.71 34.81 -0.81
C GLY A 114 19.64 35.23 -1.83
N TYR A 115 18.42 34.67 -1.79
CA TYR A 115 17.46 34.81 -2.91
C TYR A 115 16.09 35.44 -2.60
N SER A 116 15.81 35.90 -1.37
CA SER A 116 14.58 36.63 -1.07
C SER A 116 14.84 38.14 -0.91
N SER A 117 14.18 38.95 -1.74
CA SER A 117 14.30 40.41 -1.77
C SER A 117 13.49 41.13 -0.68
N SER A 118 13.40 40.57 0.52
CA SER A 118 12.71 41.16 1.67
C SER A 118 13.63 41.17 2.88
N LEU A 119 14.32 42.30 3.06
CA LEU A 119 15.32 42.56 4.11
C LEU A 119 14.78 42.58 5.56
N PHE A 120 13.50 42.26 5.80
CA PHE A 120 12.86 42.44 7.13
C PHE A 120 12.07 41.23 7.67
N VAL A 121 11.98 40.11 6.95
CA VAL A 121 10.96 39.07 7.24
C VAL A 121 11.52 37.81 7.94
N ASN A 122 12.83 37.58 7.95
CA ASN A 122 13.42 36.39 8.59
C ASN A 122 13.85 36.59 10.06
N ALA A 123 14.03 37.83 10.52
CA ALA A 123 14.39 38.14 11.92
C ALA A 123 13.16 38.36 12.82
N SER A 124 12.04 38.78 12.25
CA SER A 124 10.85 39.21 12.97
C SER A 124 10.13 38.06 13.69
N MET A 125 10.07 36.86 13.11
CA MET A 125 9.47 35.66 13.71
C MET A 125 10.14 35.24 15.03
N TRP A 126 11.47 35.25 15.08
CA TRP A 126 12.23 34.88 16.28
C TRP A 126 12.31 36.05 17.28
N SER A 127 12.35 37.31 16.81
CA SER A 127 12.36 38.50 17.68
C SER A 127 11.02 38.77 18.37
N LEU A 128 9.90 38.33 17.78
CA LEU A 128 8.56 38.47 18.38
C LEU A 128 8.33 37.41 19.49
N MET A 129 8.95 36.24 19.40
CA MET A 129 8.85 35.19 20.42
C MET A 129 9.82 35.39 21.59
N ILE A 130 10.93 36.09 21.40
CA ILE A 130 11.84 36.52 22.48
C ILE A 130 11.47 37.96 22.87
N GLY A 131 10.49 38.09 23.78
CA GLY A 131 10.22 39.29 24.59
C GLY A 131 10.44 40.65 23.92
N SER A 132 9.35 41.30 23.52
CA SER A 132 9.34 42.66 23.01
C SER A 132 10.04 43.66 23.93
N SER A 133 11.27 44.04 23.60
CA SER A 133 11.80 45.38 23.84
C SER A 133 13.06 45.56 22.99
N ILE A 134 13.22 46.76 22.40
CA ILE A 134 14.48 47.32 21.88
C ILE A 134 14.82 46.92 20.42
N LEU A 135 14.29 47.66 19.42
CA LEU A 135 15.00 48.76 18.72
C LEU A 135 14.33 49.24 17.42
N ARG A 136 14.36 50.57 17.27
CA ARG A 136 14.29 51.34 16.02
C ARG A 136 15.72 51.57 15.49
N ASP A 137 15.82 51.69 14.16
CA ASP A 137 16.88 52.30 13.34
C ASP A 137 18.35 51.92 13.59
N ASN A 138 18.97 51.19 12.64
CA ASN A 138 20.01 51.70 11.73
C ASN A 138 20.74 50.57 10.96
N GLU A 139 21.19 50.93 9.76
CA GLU A 139 21.93 50.15 8.77
C GLU A 139 23.17 49.41 9.34
N GLY A 140 23.28 48.08 9.11
CA GLY A 140 24.50 47.31 9.40
C GLY A 140 24.35 45.78 9.56
N ASP A 141 23.64 45.09 8.66
CA ASP A 141 23.08 43.75 8.89
C ASP A 141 23.92 42.52 8.48
N SER A 142 25.24 42.54 8.65
CA SER A 142 26.07 41.31 8.50
C SER A 142 26.58 40.75 9.84
N LYS A 143 26.71 41.59 10.87
CA LYS A 143 27.14 41.17 12.22
C LYS A 143 26.01 40.60 13.07
N PHE A 144 24.77 41.05 12.87
CA PHE A 144 23.59 40.59 13.60
C PHE A 144 23.19 39.16 13.20
N TYR A 145 23.23 38.85 11.90
CA TYR A 145 23.02 37.49 11.40
C TYR A 145 24.10 36.51 11.86
N TYR A 146 25.37 36.92 11.86
CA TYR A 146 26.46 36.12 12.43
C TYR A 146 26.32 35.96 13.95
N ALA A 147 25.80 36.98 14.65
CA ALA A 147 25.49 36.89 16.06
C ALA A 147 24.33 35.93 16.33
N ILE A 148 23.23 35.95 15.57
CA ILE A 148 22.10 35.01 15.69
C ILE A 148 22.51 33.59 15.30
N SER A 149 23.31 33.38 14.25
CA SER A 149 23.78 32.03 13.89
C SER A 149 24.74 31.46 14.96
N LYS A 150 25.52 32.34 15.60
CA LYS A 150 26.39 31.99 16.74
C LYS A 150 25.60 31.83 18.04
N LEU A 151 24.49 32.57 18.19
CA LEU A 151 23.54 32.46 19.30
C LEU A 151 22.73 31.17 19.16
N LEU A 152 22.24 30.80 17.99
CA LEU A 152 21.57 29.50 17.72
C LEU A 152 22.54 28.31 17.85
N LYS A 153 23.84 28.51 17.59
CA LYS A 153 24.89 27.53 17.94
C LYS A 153 25.23 27.48 19.44
N ASN A 154 24.90 28.51 20.22
CA ASN A 154 25.25 28.64 21.64
C ASN A 154 24.04 28.58 22.60
N LEU A 155 22.82 28.74 22.10
CA LEU A 155 21.56 28.47 22.76
C LEU A 155 21.41 26.95 22.68
N GLY A 156 21.63 26.27 23.80
CA GLY A 156 21.55 24.81 23.83
C GLY A 156 20.23 24.29 23.25
N GLU A 157 20.27 23.06 22.74
CA GLU A 157 19.13 22.30 22.19
C GLU A 157 17.80 22.47 22.97
N PRO A 158 17.78 22.57 24.33
CA PRO A 158 16.54 22.77 25.09
C PRO A 158 15.76 24.06 24.78
N ILE A 159 16.44 25.15 24.40
CA ILE A 159 15.78 26.44 24.13
C ILE A 159 15.11 26.41 22.75
N ILE A 160 15.80 25.84 21.74
CA ILE A 160 15.25 25.62 20.40
C ILE A 160 14.03 24.71 20.51
N ARG A 161 14.14 23.60 21.27
CA ARG A 161 13.02 22.69 21.51
C ARG A 161 11.80 23.39 22.10
N LYS A 162 11.99 24.21 23.14
CA LYS A 162 10.89 24.94 23.78
C LYS A 162 10.24 25.95 22.83
N ALA A 163 11.03 26.67 22.04
CA ALA A 163 10.53 27.62 21.04
C ALA A 163 9.72 26.91 19.94
N VAL A 164 10.22 25.78 19.41
CA VAL A 164 9.51 25.03 18.37
C VAL A 164 8.22 24.39 18.92
N LYS A 165 8.25 23.75 20.09
CA LYS A 165 7.04 23.19 20.73
C LYS A 165 5.96 24.26 20.94
N GLN A 166 6.36 25.47 21.36
CA GLN A 166 5.42 26.58 21.55
C GLN A 166 4.85 27.11 20.23
N ALA A 167 5.66 27.24 19.18
CA ALA A 167 5.19 27.62 17.84
C ALA A 167 4.20 26.58 17.27
N MET A 168 4.44 25.29 17.51
CA MET A 168 3.57 24.22 17.03
C MET A 168 2.24 24.16 17.78
N SER A 169 2.26 24.37 19.10
CA SER A 169 1.02 24.53 19.87
C SER A 169 0.16 25.69 19.36
N MET A 170 0.78 26.83 19.00
CA MET A 170 0.06 27.95 18.39
C MET A 170 -0.52 27.64 17.01
N LEU A 171 0.17 26.84 16.18
CA LEU A 171 -0.36 26.37 14.89
C LEU A 171 -1.51 25.37 15.06
N GLY A 172 -1.41 24.45 16.03
CA GLY A 172 -2.47 23.48 16.34
C GLY A 172 -3.81 24.16 16.67
N ASN A 173 -3.77 25.27 17.40
CA ASN A 173 -4.95 26.08 17.74
C ASN A 173 -5.64 26.75 16.54
N HIS A 174 -5.04 26.72 15.34
CA HIS A 174 -5.68 27.22 14.12
C HIS A 174 -6.48 26.16 13.37
N PHE A 175 -6.17 24.87 13.58
CA PHE A 175 -6.79 23.75 12.87
C PHE A 175 -7.78 22.98 13.74
N VAL A 176 -7.69 23.13 15.07
CA VAL A 176 -8.63 22.55 16.05
C VAL A 176 -9.44 23.66 16.69
N VAL A 177 -10.73 23.42 16.84
CA VAL A 177 -11.65 24.37 17.47
C VAL A 177 -11.54 24.34 18.99
N GLY A 178 -11.27 23.16 19.57
CA GLY A 178 -11.00 22.94 20.99
C GLY A 178 -10.53 21.51 21.24
N GLU A 179 -9.86 21.28 22.37
CA GLU A 179 -9.42 19.92 22.76
C GLU A 179 -10.62 19.04 23.12
N THR A 180 -11.69 19.67 23.64
CA THR A 180 -12.95 18.99 23.98
C THR A 180 -14.16 19.56 23.23
N ILE A 181 -15.24 18.79 23.17
CA ILE A 181 -16.48 19.22 22.52
C ILE A 181 -17.09 20.45 23.21
N GLU A 182 -16.96 20.59 24.52
CA GLU A 182 -17.44 21.74 25.27
C GLU A 182 -16.68 23.02 24.91
N GLU A 183 -15.37 22.94 24.69
CA GLU A 183 -14.58 24.04 24.17
C GLU A 183 -15.02 24.44 22.77
N ALA A 184 -15.22 23.46 21.90
CA ALA A 184 -15.64 23.69 20.53
C ALA A 184 -17.05 24.34 20.46
N LEU A 185 -17.97 23.93 21.35
CA LEU A 185 -19.30 24.54 21.48
C LEU A 185 -19.24 25.96 22.03
N ARG A 186 -18.35 26.25 23.00
CA ARG A 186 -18.14 27.62 23.49
C ARG A 186 -17.61 28.53 22.38
N TYR A 187 -16.68 28.04 21.57
CA TYR A 187 -16.15 28.77 20.41
C TYR A 187 -17.26 29.07 19.38
N ALA A 188 -18.12 28.09 19.10
CA ALA A 188 -19.23 28.24 18.14
C ALA A 188 -20.25 29.31 18.57
N LYS A 189 -20.45 29.51 19.89
CA LYS A 189 -21.40 30.48 20.46
C LYS A 189 -20.93 31.95 20.43
N LEU A 190 -19.66 32.23 20.12
CA LEU A 190 -19.15 33.60 20.07
C LEU A 190 -19.84 34.42 18.95
N ASP A 191 -20.10 35.72 19.18
CA ASP A 191 -20.93 36.58 18.32
C ASP A 191 -20.57 36.51 16.83
N ASP A 192 -19.28 36.56 16.47
CA ASP A 192 -18.83 36.49 15.07
C ASP A 192 -19.03 35.10 14.43
N ASN A 193 -19.11 34.05 15.25
CA ASN A 193 -19.24 32.65 14.83
C ASN A 193 -20.69 32.16 14.85
N SER A 194 -21.57 32.82 15.59
CA SER A 194 -22.98 32.46 15.79
C SER A 194 -23.80 32.36 14.50
N LYS A 195 -23.32 32.97 13.41
CA LYS A 195 -23.93 32.95 12.07
C LYS A 195 -23.71 31.64 11.30
N PHE A 196 -22.78 30.80 11.75
CA PHE A 196 -22.43 29.53 11.10
C PHE A 196 -22.98 28.33 11.87
N LEU A 197 -23.29 27.27 11.13
CA LEU A 197 -23.53 25.96 11.73
C LEU A 197 -22.21 25.20 11.85
N TYR A 198 -22.14 24.21 12.74
CA TYR A 198 -20.95 23.38 12.91
C TYR A 198 -21.29 21.90 12.68
N SER A 199 -20.34 21.16 12.11
CA SER A 199 -20.30 19.70 12.14
C SER A 199 -19.00 19.31 12.82
N PHE A 200 -19.07 18.75 14.03
CA PHE A 200 -17.88 18.41 14.79
C PHE A 200 -17.29 17.08 14.32
N ASP A 201 -15.97 17.06 14.09
CA ASP A 201 -15.17 15.90 13.71
C ASP A 201 -14.26 15.55 14.87
N MET A 202 -14.54 14.42 15.53
CA MET A 202 -13.86 14.03 16.78
C MET A 202 -12.48 13.41 16.54
N LEU A 203 -11.89 13.61 15.35
CA LEU A 203 -10.55 13.16 14.92
C LEU A 203 -10.28 11.64 14.98
N GLY A 204 -11.19 10.84 15.52
CA GLY A 204 -11.06 9.39 15.56
C GLY A 204 -11.14 8.76 14.18
N GLU A 205 -10.08 8.05 13.79
CA GLU A 205 -10.00 7.23 12.58
C GLU A 205 -9.19 5.96 12.83
N ALA A 206 -9.46 4.91 12.04
CA ALA A 206 -8.69 3.67 12.00
C ALA A 206 -8.39 3.06 13.38
N ALA A 207 -9.43 2.57 14.07
CA ALA A 207 -9.23 1.74 15.26
C ALA A 207 -8.33 0.55 14.90
N HIS A 208 -7.35 0.22 15.75
CA HIS A 208 -6.50 -0.95 15.58
C HIS A 208 -6.85 -2.06 16.57
N THR A 209 -7.47 -1.70 17.69
CA THR A 209 -7.91 -2.61 18.75
C THR A 209 -9.40 -2.45 19.03
N THR A 210 -10.01 -3.45 19.67
CA THR A 210 -11.39 -3.34 20.17
C THR A 210 -11.50 -2.21 21.18
N GLU A 211 -10.49 -2.01 22.02
CA GLU A 211 -10.44 -0.91 23.00
C GLU A 211 -10.47 0.46 22.33
N ASP A 212 -9.67 0.69 21.26
CA ASP A 212 -9.72 1.95 20.50
C ASP A 212 -11.14 2.20 19.97
N ALA A 213 -11.78 1.16 19.42
CA ALA A 213 -13.13 1.24 18.87
C ALA A 213 -14.20 1.56 19.93
N GLU A 214 -14.01 1.14 21.18
CA GLU A 214 -14.86 1.52 22.30
C GLU A 214 -14.59 2.94 22.79
N GLU A 215 -13.32 3.36 22.84
CA GLU A 215 -12.95 4.73 23.21
C GLU A 215 -13.54 5.75 22.22
N TYR A 216 -13.41 5.50 20.92
CA TYR A 216 -14.02 6.34 19.88
C TYR A 216 -15.55 6.34 19.95
N PHE A 217 -16.18 5.17 20.15
CA PHE A 217 -17.63 5.09 20.31
C PHE A 217 -18.12 5.95 21.49
N ASN A 218 -17.45 5.86 22.64
CA ASN A 218 -17.78 6.65 23.82
C ASN A 218 -17.56 8.15 23.58
N SER A 219 -16.50 8.54 22.87
CA SER A 219 -16.23 9.93 22.47
C SER A 219 -17.34 10.49 21.57
N TYR A 220 -17.79 9.73 20.57
CA TYR A 220 -18.92 10.11 19.73
C TYR A 220 -20.23 10.23 20.53
N MET A 221 -20.51 9.26 21.41
CA MET A 221 -21.72 9.26 22.23
C MET A 221 -21.77 10.47 23.18
N HIS A 222 -20.65 10.79 23.83
CA HIS A 222 -20.51 11.99 24.67
C HIS A 222 -20.73 13.27 23.86
N SER A 223 -20.11 13.36 22.69
CA SER A 223 -20.19 14.54 21.83
C SER A 223 -21.60 14.78 21.30
N ILE A 224 -22.32 13.72 20.90
CA ILE A 224 -23.72 13.80 20.47
C ILE A 224 -24.60 14.40 21.57
N LYS A 225 -24.42 13.96 22.82
CA LYS A 225 -25.18 14.49 23.97
C LYS A 225 -24.85 15.96 24.23
N ALA A 226 -23.56 16.32 24.25
CA ALA A 226 -23.14 17.70 24.47
C ALA A 226 -23.68 18.66 23.38
N ILE A 227 -23.62 18.25 22.11
CA ILE A 227 -24.18 19.03 21.00
C ILE A 227 -25.70 19.15 21.16
N GLY A 228 -26.38 18.04 21.45
CA GLY A 228 -27.83 17.98 21.62
C GLY A 228 -28.33 18.87 22.75
N GLU A 229 -27.69 18.83 23.92
CA GLU A 229 -28.03 19.67 25.09
C GLU A 229 -27.79 21.16 24.84
N SER A 230 -26.86 21.50 23.94
CA SER A 230 -26.60 22.88 23.54
C SER A 230 -27.57 23.42 22.48
N THR A 231 -28.38 22.55 21.87
CA THR A 231 -29.23 22.88 20.72
C THR A 231 -30.57 23.47 21.18
N GLU A 232 -30.89 24.68 20.70
CA GLU A 232 -32.17 25.36 20.98
C GLU A 232 -33.19 25.22 19.84
N ILE A 233 -32.73 24.81 18.64
CA ILE A 233 -33.53 24.73 17.41
C ILE A 233 -33.90 23.27 17.14
N ASN A 234 -35.20 22.98 17.07
CA ASN A 234 -35.71 21.64 16.73
C ASN A 234 -35.79 21.41 15.22
N ASP A 235 -34.66 21.51 14.52
CA ASP A 235 -34.52 21.25 13.08
C ASP A 235 -33.10 20.78 12.79
N CYS A 236 -32.93 19.51 12.41
CA CYS A 236 -31.62 18.88 12.18
C CYS A 236 -30.81 19.52 11.04
N PHE A 237 -31.47 20.22 10.11
CA PHE A 237 -30.79 20.97 9.04
C PHE A 237 -30.25 22.31 9.53
N LYS A 238 -30.81 22.86 10.62
CA LYS A 238 -30.48 24.19 11.16
C LYS A 238 -29.81 24.15 12.53
N SER A 239 -29.57 22.97 13.09
CA SER A 239 -28.79 22.78 14.31
C SER A 239 -27.34 22.40 13.98
N HIS A 240 -26.46 22.44 14.98
CA HIS A 240 -25.14 21.84 14.87
C HIS A 240 -25.25 20.31 14.75
N GLY A 241 -24.23 19.66 14.21
CA GLY A 241 -24.21 18.21 14.03
C GLY A 241 -22.84 17.61 14.27
N ILE A 242 -22.71 16.32 13.99
CA ILE A 242 -21.48 15.55 14.16
C ILE A 242 -21.13 14.79 12.88
N SER A 243 -19.85 14.54 12.66
CA SER A 243 -19.35 13.61 11.65
C SER A 243 -18.66 12.43 12.31
N ILE A 244 -18.91 11.23 11.81
CA ILE A 244 -18.32 9.99 12.32
C ILE A 244 -17.61 9.25 11.19
N LYS A 245 -16.54 8.53 11.52
CA LYS A 245 -15.85 7.61 10.60
C LYS A 245 -16.11 6.17 11.02
N LEU A 246 -16.42 5.30 10.07
CA LEU A 246 -16.77 3.91 10.38
C LEU A 246 -15.54 3.10 10.77
N SER A 247 -14.36 3.43 10.23
CA SER A 247 -13.09 2.84 10.64
C SER A 247 -12.73 3.07 12.11
N ALA A 248 -13.26 4.13 12.74
CA ALA A 248 -13.05 4.38 14.16
C ALA A 248 -13.89 3.47 15.06
N LEU A 249 -14.93 2.82 14.53
CA LEU A 249 -15.90 2.06 15.32
C LEU A 249 -15.65 0.54 15.30
N HIS A 250 -14.67 0.08 14.53
CA HIS A 250 -14.30 -1.33 14.47
C HIS A 250 -12.87 -1.52 13.94
N PRO A 251 -12.05 -2.38 14.58
CA PRO A 251 -10.63 -2.50 14.25
C PRO A 251 -10.35 -3.15 12.89
N ARG A 252 -11.33 -3.87 12.34
CA ARG A 252 -11.24 -4.55 11.05
C ARG A 252 -12.30 -4.08 10.06
N TYR A 253 -12.45 -2.77 9.88
CA TYR A 253 -13.41 -2.19 8.92
C TYR A 253 -12.92 -2.39 7.47
N GLU A 254 -13.05 -3.62 6.98
CA GLU A 254 -12.53 -4.12 5.69
C GLU A 254 -13.62 -4.94 4.98
N PHE A 255 -13.66 -4.90 3.64
CA PHE A 255 -14.64 -5.68 2.86
C PHE A 255 -14.58 -7.19 3.15
N SER A 256 -13.38 -7.72 3.41
CA SER A 256 -13.13 -9.12 3.75
C SER A 256 -13.81 -9.57 5.06
N GLN A 257 -13.98 -8.66 6.02
CA GLN A 257 -14.51 -8.96 7.35
C GLN A 257 -16.00 -8.63 7.50
N PHE A 258 -16.69 -8.31 6.40
CA PHE A 258 -18.07 -7.83 6.43
C PHE A 258 -19.04 -8.69 7.26
N GLY A 259 -18.94 -10.01 7.20
CA GLY A 259 -19.81 -10.91 7.97
C GLY A 259 -19.74 -10.69 9.48
N ARG A 260 -18.59 -10.22 9.98
CA ARG A 260 -18.38 -9.81 11.38
C ARG A 260 -18.81 -8.36 11.60
N ILE A 261 -18.31 -7.47 10.75
CA ILE A 261 -18.52 -6.01 10.83
C ILE A 261 -20.01 -5.65 10.81
N ALA A 262 -20.78 -6.29 9.94
CA ALA A 262 -22.14 -5.88 9.63
C ALA A 262 -23.05 -5.88 10.86
N GLY A 263 -22.83 -6.77 11.84
CA GLY A 263 -23.53 -6.71 13.12
C GLY A 263 -22.91 -5.70 14.08
N GLU A 264 -21.60 -5.79 14.30
CA GLU A 264 -20.88 -5.02 15.31
C GLU A 264 -20.91 -3.51 15.07
N ILE A 265 -20.55 -3.04 13.86
CA ILE A 265 -20.62 -1.61 13.51
C ILE A 265 -22.06 -1.14 13.47
N PHE A 266 -22.97 -1.92 12.87
CA PHE A 266 -24.37 -1.52 12.75
C PHE A 266 -24.98 -1.20 14.11
N THR A 267 -24.75 -2.06 15.12
CA THR A 267 -25.25 -1.82 16.48
C THR A 267 -24.71 -0.51 17.06
N LYS A 268 -23.39 -0.28 17.00
CA LYS A 268 -22.78 0.96 17.49
C LYS A 268 -23.33 2.20 16.78
N VAL A 269 -23.37 2.20 15.45
CA VAL A 269 -23.85 3.35 14.69
C VAL A 269 -25.34 3.59 14.91
N LEU A 270 -26.15 2.54 15.03
CA LEU A 270 -27.57 2.65 15.35
C LEU A 270 -27.80 3.31 16.72
N GLU A 271 -26.99 3.00 17.73
CA GLU A 271 -27.04 3.66 19.02
C GLU A 271 -26.69 5.14 18.94
N LEU A 272 -25.63 5.50 18.20
CA LEU A 272 -25.29 6.91 17.94
C LEU A 272 -26.43 7.64 17.21
N CYS A 273 -27.05 6.99 16.22
CA CYS A 273 -28.19 7.54 15.48
C CYS A 273 -29.41 7.75 16.36
N ARG A 274 -29.73 6.79 17.25
CA ARG A 274 -30.82 6.92 18.22
C ARG A 274 -30.58 8.06 19.18
N GLU A 275 -29.35 8.25 19.63
CA GLU A 275 -29.01 9.39 20.49
C GLU A 275 -29.14 10.71 19.72
N ALA A 276 -28.60 10.82 18.51
CA ALA A 276 -28.73 12.01 17.67
C ALA A 276 -30.21 12.35 17.35
N LYS A 277 -31.04 11.32 17.13
CA LYS A 277 -32.49 11.47 16.94
C LYS A 277 -33.19 12.10 18.15
N LYS A 278 -32.82 11.74 19.39
CA LYS A 278 -33.44 12.31 20.60
C LYS A 278 -33.35 13.82 20.65
N TYR A 279 -32.24 14.37 20.18
CA TYR A 279 -31.98 15.81 20.16
C TYR A 279 -32.28 16.46 18.79
N ASN A 280 -32.73 15.67 17.81
CA ASN A 280 -32.98 16.09 16.43
C ASN A 280 -31.79 16.85 15.81
N ILE A 281 -30.57 16.34 16.01
CA ILE A 281 -29.35 16.88 15.39
C ILE A 281 -28.93 16.02 14.19
N SER A 282 -28.06 16.57 13.34
CA SER A 282 -27.52 15.83 12.18
C SER A 282 -26.29 14.98 12.55
N LEU A 283 -26.23 13.78 11.96
CA LEU A 283 -25.11 12.85 12.03
C LEU A 283 -24.73 12.47 10.60
N CYS A 284 -23.52 12.82 10.19
CA CYS A 284 -22.98 12.49 8.87
C CYS A 284 -21.95 11.36 8.97
N ILE A 285 -22.13 10.30 8.21
CA ILE A 285 -21.10 9.28 8.02
C ILE A 285 -20.09 9.79 6.98
N ASP A 286 -18.83 9.94 7.38
CA ASP A 286 -17.76 10.36 6.48
C ASP A 286 -17.41 9.24 5.48
N ALA A 287 -16.89 9.66 4.31
CA ALA A 287 -16.44 8.76 3.26
C ALA A 287 -14.92 8.61 3.32
N GLU A 288 -14.46 7.37 3.32
CA GLU A 288 -13.06 6.97 3.50
C GLU A 288 -12.46 6.47 2.16
N GLU A 289 -11.65 5.41 2.18
CA GLU A 289 -11.05 4.79 0.99
C GLU A 289 -12.08 4.12 0.06
N THR A 290 -11.74 3.99 -1.23
CA THR A 290 -12.68 3.51 -2.25
C THR A 290 -13.13 2.06 -2.02
N GLU A 291 -12.30 1.20 -1.43
CA GLU A 291 -12.66 -0.18 -1.08
C GLU A 291 -13.70 -0.29 0.04
N ARG A 292 -13.85 0.75 0.87
CA ARG A 292 -14.84 0.81 1.96
C ARG A 292 -16.20 1.35 1.52
N LEU A 293 -16.31 1.85 0.28
CA LEU A 293 -17.55 2.47 -0.20
C LEU A 293 -18.74 1.52 -0.20
N GLU A 294 -18.58 0.30 -0.72
CA GLU A 294 -19.73 -0.61 -0.83
C GLU A 294 -20.27 -1.01 0.56
N ILE A 295 -19.37 -1.32 1.49
CA ILE A 295 -19.75 -1.70 2.85
C ILE A 295 -20.41 -0.54 3.61
N SER A 296 -19.96 0.70 3.40
CA SER A 296 -20.60 1.88 4.01
C SER A 296 -22.01 2.11 3.48
N LEU A 297 -22.25 1.85 2.18
CA LEU A 297 -23.58 1.97 1.57
C LEU A 297 -24.56 0.90 2.07
N ILE A 298 -24.10 -0.34 2.25
CA ILE A 298 -24.94 -1.40 2.81
C ILE A 298 -25.35 -1.06 4.26
N LEU A 299 -24.39 -0.61 5.08
CA LEU A 299 -24.67 -0.18 6.46
C LEU A 299 -25.61 1.03 6.49
N PHE A 300 -25.39 2.02 5.62
CA PHE A 300 -26.24 3.19 5.51
C PHE A 300 -27.69 2.83 5.12
N GLU A 301 -27.87 1.93 4.15
CA GLU A 301 -29.19 1.44 3.76
C GLU A 301 -29.90 0.75 4.94
N GLN A 302 -29.21 -0.14 5.65
CA GLN A 302 -29.77 -0.82 6.81
C GLN A 302 -30.18 0.16 7.90
N LEU A 303 -29.31 1.12 8.24
CA LEU A 303 -29.59 2.14 9.24
C LEU A 303 -30.79 2.99 8.84
N ARG A 304 -30.82 3.47 7.59
CA ARG A 304 -31.86 4.39 7.16
C ARG A 304 -33.25 3.74 7.14
N LEU A 305 -33.32 2.44 6.88
CA LEU A 305 -34.56 1.65 6.87
C LEU A 305 -34.97 1.14 8.26
N ASP A 306 -34.12 1.28 9.29
CA ASP A 306 -34.45 0.86 10.65
C ASP A 306 -35.62 1.69 11.22
N GLU A 307 -36.67 1.00 11.67
CA GLU A 307 -37.90 1.64 12.16
C GLU A 307 -37.66 2.55 13.37
N SER A 308 -36.63 2.28 14.19
CA SER A 308 -36.31 3.11 15.35
C SER A 308 -35.81 4.50 14.96
N LEU A 309 -35.36 4.69 13.70
CA LEU A 309 -34.93 5.97 13.14
C LEU A 309 -36.01 6.67 12.29
N SER A 310 -37.25 6.15 12.29
CA SER A 310 -38.41 6.81 11.65
C SER A 310 -38.56 8.28 12.10
N GLU A 311 -39.13 9.13 11.24
CA GLU A 311 -39.38 10.56 11.52
C GLU A 311 -38.14 11.45 11.79
N TRP A 312 -36.91 10.91 11.73
CA TRP A 312 -35.68 11.68 11.87
C TRP A 312 -34.92 11.77 10.54
N GLU A 313 -34.74 12.98 10.02
CA GLU A 313 -34.05 13.25 8.75
C GLU A 313 -32.54 13.54 8.90
N GLY A 314 -32.02 13.53 10.13
CA GLY A 314 -30.64 13.95 10.43
C GLY A 314 -29.54 12.97 10.04
N LEU A 315 -29.86 11.75 9.58
CA LEU A 315 -28.87 10.79 9.10
C LEU A 315 -28.42 11.16 7.68
N GLY A 316 -27.12 11.43 7.53
CA GLY A 316 -26.49 11.74 6.26
C GLY A 316 -25.23 10.92 5.99
N LEU A 317 -24.71 11.09 4.78
CA LEU A 317 -23.43 10.52 4.37
C LEU A 317 -22.65 11.48 3.47
N ALA A 318 -21.33 11.32 3.45
CA ALA A 318 -20.46 11.97 2.47
C ALA A 318 -20.35 11.16 1.18
N VAL A 319 -20.26 11.87 0.04
CA VAL A 319 -20.03 11.29 -1.29
C VAL A 319 -18.86 12.01 -1.93
N GLN A 320 -17.87 11.26 -2.40
CA GLN A 320 -16.62 11.78 -2.94
C GLN A 320 -16.66 11.85 -4.48
N ALA A 321 -16.78 13.05 -5.03
CA ALA A 321 -16.90 13.30 -6.46
C ALA A 321 -15.67 12.89 -7.29
N TYR A 322 -14.51 12.71 -6.68
CA TYR A 322 -13.31 12.22 -7.36
C TYR A 322 -13.39 10.74 -7.76
N GLN A 323 -14.36 9.98 -7.23
CA GLN A 323 -14.55 8.57 -7.57
C GLN A 323 -15.40 8.48 -8.83
N LYS A 324 -15.06 7.54 -9.71
CA LYS A 324 -15.85 7.25 -10.91
C LYS A 324 -17.26 6.73 -10.58
N ARG A 325 -17.48 6.24 -9.35
CA ARG A 325 -18.80 5.78 -8.85
C ARG A 325 -19.68 6.88 -8.26
N ALA A 326 -19.21 8.12 -8.11
CA ALA A 326 -19.92 9.14 -7.33
C ALA A 326 -21.37 9.39 -7.81
N LEU A 327 -21.61 9.42 -9.12
CA LEU A 327 -22.94 9.62 -9.66
C LEU A 327 -23.88 8.42 -9.41
N SER A 328 -23.37 7.19 -9.56
CA SER A 328 -24.12 5.96 -9.30
C SER A 328 -24.36 5.72 -7.80
N VAL A 329 -23.48 6.21 -6.92
CA VAL A 329 -23.75 6.29 -5.48
C VAL A 329 -24.96 7.16 -5.21
N LEU A 330 -25.09 8.32 -5.86
CA LEU A 330 -26.26 9.17 -5.69
C LEU A 330 -27.55 8.51 -6.23
N ASP A 331 -27.46 7.69 -7.27
CA ASP A 331 -28.62 6.89 -7.73
C ASP A 331 -29.06 5.88 -6.65
N PHE A 332 -28.09 5.21 -5.99
CA PHE A 332 -28.37 4.30 -4.89
C PHE A 332 -28.97 5.02 -3.67
N VAL A 333 -28.40 6.16 -3.27
CA VAL A 333 -28.91 6.94 -2.13
C VAL A 333 -30.30 7.53 -2.44
N GLU A 334 -30.59 7.91 -3.68
CA GLU A 334 -31.95 8.35 -4.10
C GLU A 334 -32.97 7.22 -3.89
N ASP A 335 -32.63 5.99 -4.30
CA ASP A 335 -33.49 4.83 -4.12
C ASP A 335 -33.75 4.54 -2.62
N VAL A 336 -32.72 4.60 -1.79
CA VAL A 336 -32.85 4.48 -0.32
C VAL A 336 -33.78 5.57 0.24
N ALA A 337 -33.60 6.83 -0.16
CA ALA A 337 -34.44 7.95 0.27
C ALA A 337 -35.93 7.71 -0.07
N ILE A 338 -36.20 7.23 -1.29
CA ILE A 338 -37.56 6.94 -1.75
C ILE A 338 -38.19 5.81 -0.94
N ARG A 339 -37.44 4.71 -0.70
CA ARG A 339 -37.94 3.56 0.06
C ARG A 339 -38.14 3.88 1.54
N SER A 340 -37.23 4.63 2.14
CA SER A 340 -37.33 5.02 3.56
C SER A 340 -38.35 6.15 3.78
N LYS A 341 -38.68 6.92 2.73
CA LYS A 341 -39.51 8.14 2.78
C LYS A 341 -38.88 9.25 3.62
N HIS A 342 -37.56 9.39 3.54
CA HIS A 342 -36.81 10.46 4.20
C HIS A 342 -36.06 11.30 3.18
N LYS A 343 -35.90 12.59 3.49
CA LYS A 343 -34.85 13.39 2.87
C LYS A 343 -33.49 13.00 3.47
N ILE A 344 -32.50 12.73 2.61
CA ILE A 344 -31.15 12.35 3.03
C ILE A 344 -30.21 13.55 2.93
N MET A 345 -29.49 13.85 4.00
CA MET A 345 -28.39 14.81 3.97
C MET A 345 -27.20 14.22 3.22
N VAL A 346 -26.83 14.82 2.08
CA VAL A 346 -25.69 14.35 1.28
C VAL A 346 -24.61 15.39 1.26
N ARG A 347 -23.49 15.09 1.94
CA ARG A 347 -22.28 15.90 1.90
C ARG A 347 -21.47 15.58 0.65
N LEU A 348 -21.56 16.44 -0.36
CA LEU A 348 -20.76 16.28 -1.57
C LEU A 348 -19.38 16.93 -1.38
N VAL A 349 -18.33 16.11 -1.39
CA VAL A 349 -16.93 16.52 -1.33
C VAL A 349 -16.19 16.09 -2.59
N LYS A 350 -14.97 16.58 -2.80
CA LYS A 350 -14.10 16.05 -3.87
C LYS A 350 -13.54 14.69 -3.49
N GLY A 351 -12.73 14.63 -2.44
CA GLY A 351 -12.10 13.40 -1.93
C GLY A 351 -10.78 13.72 -1.24
N ALA A 352 -10.32 12.83 -0.36
CA ALA A 352 -9.21 13.06 0.56
C ALA A 352 -8.06 12.02 0.46
N TYR A 353 -8.23 10.96 -0.33
CA TYR A 353 -7.32 9.80 -0.34
C TYR A 353 -6.62 9.58 -1.69
N TRP A 354 -6.64 10.59 -2.58
CA TRP A 354 -6.36 10.41 -4.01
C TRP A 354 -5.02 9.73 -4.32
N ASP A 355 -3.94 10.15 -3.65
CA ASP A 355 -2.60 9.60 -3.84
C ASP A 355 -2.49 8.14 -3.36
N SER A 356 -3.08 7.82 -2.21
CA SER A 356 -3.19 6.46 -1.70
C SER A 356 -3.99 5.55 -2.65
N GLU A 357 -5.07 6.06 -3.26
CA GLU A 357 -5.87 5.30 -4.23
C GLU A 357 -5.09 5.00 -5.52
N ILE A 358 -4.30 5.96 -6.01
CA ILE A 358 -3.39 5.75 -7.15
C ILE A 358 -2.35 4.68 -6.79
N LYS A 359 -1.66 4.84 -5.65
CA LYS A 359 -0.63 3.90 -5.20
C LYS A 359 -1.17 2.49 -5.00
N CYS A 360 -2.26 2.33 -4.26
CA CYS A 360 -2.86 1.03 -3.96
C CYS A 360 -3.30 0.32 -5.25
N THR A 361 -3.93 1.05 -6.16
CA THR A 361 -4.34 0.52 -7.47
C THR A 361 -3.14 0.03 -8.30
N GLN A 362 -2.02 0.76 -8.27
CA GLN A 362 -0.77 0.37 -8.93
C GLN A 362 -0.13 -0.87 -8.29
N GLU A 363 -0.02 -0.89 -6.96
CA GLU A 363 0.55 -2.01 -6.21
C GLU A 363 -0.26 -3.29 -6.42
N LEU A 364 -1.59 -3.20 -6.46
CA LEU A 364 -2.49 -4.33 -6.73
C LEU A 364 -2.58 -4.74 -8.20
N GLY A 365 -2.02 -3.96 -9.14
CA GLY A 365 -2.02 -4.28 -10.56
C GLY A 365 -3.42 -4.30 -11.18
N LEU A 366 -4.31 -3.39 -10.77
CA LEU A 366 -5.71 -3.41 -11.23
C LEU A 366 -5.89 -2.73 -12.59
N ASN A 367 -7.00 -3.00 -13.27
CA ASN A 367 -7.18 -2.58 -14.68
C ASN A 367 -7.22 -1.06 -14.88
N ASP A 368 -7.81 -0.32 -13.94
CA ASP A 368 -7.91 1.14 -13.99
C ASP A 368 -8.07 1.70 -12.56
N TYR A 369 -7.92 3.03 -12.43
CA TYR A 369 -8.10 3.77 -11.20
C TYR A 369 -9.57 3.89 -10.79
N SER A 370 -9.83 3.81 -9.49
CA SER A 370 -11.15 4.04 -8.89
C SER A 370 -11.54 5.53 -8.83
N VAL A 371 -10.55 6.39 -9.00
CA VAL A 371 -10.63 7.84 -8.97
C VAL A 371 -10.20 8.46 -10.30
N PHE A 372 -10.62 9.70 -10.56
CA PHE A 372 -10.16 10.46 -11.72
C PHE A 372 -8.68 10.84 -11.60
N THR A 373 -7.91 10.72 -12.69
CA THR A 373 -6.47 11.04 -12.70
C THR A 373 -6.17 12.53 -12.90
N ARG A 374 -7.16 13.32 -13.36
CA ARG A 374 -7.05 14.78 -13.48
C ARG A 374 -7.97 15.51 -12.52
N LYS A 375 -7.45 16.56 -11.88
CA LYS A 375 -8.22 17.43 -10.99
C LYS A 375 -9.45 18.04 -11.68
N SER A 376 -9.34 18.47 -12.93
CA SER A 376 -10.48 19.02 -13.70
C SER A 376 -11.60 18.00 -13.90
N TYR A 377 -11.30 16.71 -13.95
CA TYR A 377 -12.31 15.67 -14.13
C TYR A 377 -13.10 15.44 -12.85
N THR A 378 -12.41 15.49 -11.69
CA THR A 378 -13.07 15.58 -10.38
C THR A 378 -13.99 16.81 -10.29
N ASP A 379 -13.57 17.97 -10.82
CA ASP A 379 -14.42 19.16 -10.83
C ASP A 379 -15.68 18.98 -11.69
N VAL A 380 -15.56 18.39 -12.89
CA VAL A 380 -16.71 18.06 -13.75
C VAL A 380 -17.65 17.09 -13.03
N SER A 381 -17.12 15.99 -12.48
CA SER A 381 -17.89 15.02 -11.71
C SER A 381 -18.64 15.68 -10.54
N TYR A 382 -17.98 16.59 -9.82
CA TYR A 382 -18.61 17.34 -8.73
C TYR A 382 -19.82 18.15 -9.23
N LEU A 383 -19.70 18.83 -10.38
CA LEU A 383 -20.80 19.61 -10.95
C LEU A 383 -21.98 18.74 -11.38
N VAL A 384 -21.72 17.58 -12.02
CA VAL A 384 -22.78 16.63 -12.38
C VAL A 384 -23.49 16.08 -11.14
N CYS A 385 -22.74 15.69 -10.11
CA CYS A 385 -23.29 15.26 -8.84
C CYS A 385 -24.11 16.36 -8.17
N ALA A 386 -23.64 17.62 -8.20
CA ALA A 386 -24.37 18.75 -7.64
C ALA A 386 -25.69 19.02 -8.38
N GLN A 387 -25.69 18.97 -9.71
CA GLN A 387 -26.92 19.07 -10.53
C GLN A 387 -27.93 17.99 -10.14
N LYS A 388 -27.49 16.73 -9.96
CA LYS A 388 -28.38 15.65 -9.54
C LYS A 388 -29.00 15.94 -8.17
N LEU A 389 -28.19 16.31 -7.18
CA LEU A 389 -28.65 16.62 -5.82
C LEU A 389 -29.69 17.75 -5.82
N LEU A 390 -29.42 18.85 -6.53
CA LEU A 390 -30.34 20.00 -6.64
C LEU A 390 -31.63 19.66 -7.40
N SER A 391 -31.58 18.74 -8.36
CA SER A 391 -32.75 18.35 -9.16
C SER A 391 -33.75 17.46 -8.39
N LYS A 392 -33.38 16.93 -7.22
CA LYS A 392 -34.17 15.98 -6.44
C LYS A 392 -34.41 16.46 -5.00
N PRO A 393 -35.02 17.63 -4.80
CA PRO A 393 -35.17 18.25 -3.48
C PRO A 393 -36.08 17.50 -2.50
N ASN A 394 -36.86 16.53 -2.98
CA ASN A 394 -37.68 15.65 -2.13
C ASN A 394 -36.88 14.48 -1.55
N SER A 395 -35.78 14.09 -2.22
CA SER A 395 -34.93 12.97 -1.81
C SER A 395 -33.70 13.44 -1.05
N PHE A 396 -33.19 14.65 -1.37
CA PHE A 396 -31.92 15.14 -0.83
C PHE A 396 -32.03 16.47 -0.11
N TYR A 397 -31.21 16.61 0.93
CA TYR A 397 -30.75 17.89 1.46
C TYR A 397 -29.26 18.05 1.09
N PRO A 398 -28.94 18.81 0.02
CA PRO A 398 -27.58 18.92 -0.48
C PRO A 398 -26.68 19.73 0.46
N CYS A 399 -25.51 19.20 0.79
CA CYS A 399 -24.49 19.86 1.60
C CYS A 399 -23.17 19.96 0.81
N PHE A 400 -22.86 21.12 0.23
CA PHE A 400 -21.75 21.27 -0.71
C PHE A 400 -20.43 21.64 -0.02
N GLY A 401 -19.57 20.65 0.23
CA GLY A 401 -18.23 20.85 0.79
C GLY A 401 -17.22 21.30 -0.27
N THR A 402 -16.90 22.60 -0.31
CA THR A 402 -15.92 23.15 -1.27
C THR A 402 -15.29 24.45 -0.79
N HIS A 403 -14.00 24.65 -1.09
CA HIS A 403 -13.30 25.94 -0.95
C HIS A 403 -13.01 26.60 -2.29
N ASN A 404 -13.43 25.98 -3.39
CA ASN A 404 -13.19 26.48 -4.73
C ASN A 404 -14.29 27.48 -5.12
N VAL A 405 -13.91 28.72 -5.40
CA VAL A 405 -14.83 29.81 -5.72
C VAL A 405 -15.61 29.57 -7.02
N TYR A 406 -14.99 28.98 -8.04
CA TYR A 406 -15.68 28.64 -9.28
C TYR A 406 -16.76 27.57 -9.04
N THR A 407 -16.47 26.56 -8.23
CA THR A 407 -17.45 25.54 -7.82
C THR A 407 -18.60 26.18 -7.02
N PHE A 408 -18.30 27.08 -6.08
CA PHE A 408 -19.32 27.84 -5.35
C PHE A 408 -20.24 28.63 -6.29
N ALA A 409 -19.66 29.42 -7.20
CA ALA A 409 -20.42 30.22 -8.17
C ALA A 409 -21.27 29.35 -9.10
N SER A 410 -20.74 28.19 -9.49
CA SER A 410 -21.46 27.20 -10.31
C SER A 410 -22.67 26.63 -9.57
N ILE A 411 -22.55 26.27 -8.30
CA ILE A 411 -23.67 25.77 -7.49
C ILE A 411 -24.74 26.85 -7.33
N MET A 412 -24.34 28.10 -7.08
CA MET A 412 -25.27 29.23 -6.96
C MET A 412 -26.05 29.48 -8.25
N GLU A 413 -25.43 29.31 -9.42
CA GLU A 413 -26.10 29.40 -10.72
C GLU A 413 -27.01 28.19 -10.99
N LEU A 414 -26.60 26.99 -10.57
CA LEU A 414 -27.34 25.74 -10.77
C LEU A 414 -28.57 25.61 -9.86
N ALA A 415 -28.53 26.21 -8.68
CA ALA A 415 -29.64 26.18 -7.74
C ALA A 415 -30.78 27.06 -8.26
N ASP A 416 -31.99 26.49 -8.39
CA ASP A 416 -33.20 27.27 -8.60
C ASP A 416 -33.36 28.25 -7.42
N LYS A 417 -33.74 29.49 -7.70
CA LYS A 417 -34.06 30.50 -6.68
C LYS A 417 -35.16 30.04 -5.73
N ASN A 418 -36.01 29.10 -6.19
CA ASN A 418 -37.08 28.49 -5.40
C ASN A 418 -36.71 27.13 -4.79
N HIS A 419 -35.44 26.69 -4.87
CA HIS A 419 -35.01 25.43 -4.28
C HIS A 419 -35.29 25.44 -2.76
N PRO A 420 -35.91 24.39 -2.18
CA PRO A 420 -36.45 24.43 -0.81
C PRO A 420 -35.37 24.49 0.29
N GLY A 421 -34.11 24.23 -0.05
CA GLY A 421 -32.98 24.45 0.84
C GLY A 421 -31.78 23.56 0.50
N PHE A 422 -30.59 24.12 0.67
CA PHE A 422 -29.29 23.44 0.63
C PHE A 422 -28.32 24.24 1.51
N GLU A 423 -27.16 23.68 1.80
CA GLU A 423 -26.09 24.38 2.51
C GLU A 423 -24.74 24.24 1.80
N PHE A 424 -23.85 25.19 2.07
CA PHE A 424 -22.42 25.01 1.79
C PHE A 424 -21.71 24.50 3.03
N GLN A 425 -20.57 23.85 2.83
CA GLN A 425 -19.69 23.46 3.92
C GLN A 425 -18.25 23.87 3.65
N ARG A 426 -17.56 24.27 4.72
CA ARG A 426 -16.14 24.58 4.72
C ARG A 426 -15.46 23.92 5.90
N LEU A 427 -14.13 23.93 5.91
CA LEU A 427 -13.34 23.45 7.04
C LEU A 427 -13.04 24.60 7.98
N HIS A 428 -12.86 24.31 9.26
CA HIS A 428 -12.30 25.27 10.21
C HIS A 428 -10.90 25.72 9.76
N GLY A 429 -10.55 26.97 10.02
CA GLY A 429 -9.30 27.58 9.55
C GLY A 429 -9.21 27.84 8.04
N MET A 430 -10.20 27.45 7.22
CA MET A 430 -10.10 27.52 5.76
C MET A 430 -11.28 28.24 5.10
N ALA A 431 -10.97 29.02 4.06
CA ALA A 431 -11.94 29.74 3.23
C ALA A 431 -12.95 30.58 4.04
N LYS A 432 -12.53 31.10 5.20
CA LYS A 432 -13.38 31.92 6.07
C LYS A 432 -13.83 33.18 5.32
N ASP A 433 -12.90 33.92 4.75
CA ASP A 433 -13.17 35.16 4.02
C ASP A 433 -14.12 34.97 2.83
N LEU A 434 -14.01 33.83 2.13
CA LEU A 434 -14.93 33.45 1.06
C LEU A 434 -16.37 33.37 1.59
N TYR A 435 -16.57 32.58 2.64
CA TYR A 435 -17.91 32.29 3.14
C TYR A 435 -18.48 33.43 3.98
N ASP A 436 -17.66 34.20 4.69
CA ASP A 436 -18.10 35.43 5.36
C ASP A 436 -18.69 36.41 4.34
N TYR A 437 -18.01 36.63 3.21
CA TYR A 437 -18.49 37.49 2.13
C TYR A 437 -19.71 36.88 1.42
N ALA A 438 -19.63 35.61 1.05
CA ALA A 438 -20.69 34.94 0.32
C ALA A 438 -22.01 34.93 1.11
N MET A 439 -21.97 34.58 2.41
CA MET A 439 -23.17 34.48 3.24
C MET A 439 -23.75 35.85 3.63
N SER A 440 -22.95 36.92 3.61
CA SER A 440 -23.43 38.28 3.91
C SER A 440 -24.01 39.02 2.70
N GLU A 441 -23.48 38.77 1.49
CA GLU A 441 -23.79 39.60 0.31
C GLU A 441 -24.41 38.82 -0.86
N LEU A 442 -24.04 37.55 -1.06
CA LEU A 442 -24.42 36.79 -2.28
C LEU A 442 -25.47 35.71 -2.02
N ALA A 443 -25.45 35.09 -0.84
CA ALA A 443 -26.22 33.90 -0.50
C ALA A 443 -26.85 34.04 0.90
N THR A 444 -27.48 35.18 1.17
CA THR A 444 -28.03 35.55 2.49
C THR A 444 -29.07 34.58 3.06
N ASN A 445 -29.66 33.74 2.21
CA ASN A 445 -30.68 32.75 2.58
C ASN A 445 -30.13 31.31 2.59
N VAL A 446 -28.82 31.13 2.39
CA VAL A 446 -28.14 29.83 2.37
C VAL A 446 -27.30 29.72 3.63
N SER A 447 -27.31 28.55 4.28
CA SER A 447 -26.46 28.30 5.44
C SER A 447 -25.07 27.86 5.01
N CYS A 448 -24.06 28.17 5.83
CA CYS A 448 -22.73 27.57 5.73
C CYS A 448 -22.42 26.81 7.03
N ARG A 449 -22.05 25.54 6.89
CA ARG A 449 -21.62 24.69 8.00
C ARG A 449 -20.10 24.52 8.01
N VAL A 450 -19.49 24.73 9.17
CA VAL A 450 -18.06 24.58 9.41
C VAL A 450 -17.81 23.17 9.95
N TYR A 451 -17.07 22.38 9.21
CA TYR A 451 -16.54 21.10 9.67
C TYR A 451 -15.36 21.39 10.61
N ALA A 452 -15.51 21.02 11.87
CA ALA A 452 -14.72 21.51 12.99
C ALA A 452 -14.02 20.36 13.73
N PRO A 453 -12.68 20.26 13.62
CA PRO A 453 -11.92 19.26 14.35
C PRO A 453 -11.92 19.51 15.85
N VAL A 454 -12.09 18.43 16.61
CA VAL A 454 -12.11 18.42 18.08
C VAL A 454 -11.30 17.21 18.57
N GLY A 455 -10.32 17.45 19.44
CA GLY A 455 -9.49 16.40 20.03
C GLY A 455 -8.13 16.93 20.48
N GLU A 456 -7.36 16.08 21.17
CA GLU A 456 -6.05 16.45 21.70
C GLU A 456 -5.04 16.71 20.56
N HIS A 457 -4.03 17.56 20.82
CA HIS A 457 -3.02 17.90 19.81
C HIS A 457 -2.21 16.68 19.30
N SER A 458 -2.11 15.59 20.05
CA SER A 458 -1.47 14.35 19.60
C SER A 458 -2.23 13.68 18.44
N ASP A 459 -3.56 13.73 18.50
CA ASP A 459 -4.47 13.04 17.58
C ASP A 459 -4.72 13.89 16.31
N LEU A 460 -4.49 15.20 16.40
CA LEU A 460 -4.63 16.16 15.32
C LEU A 460 -3.66 15.95 14.15
N LEU A 461 -2.49 15.38 14.38
CA LEU A 461 -1.36 15.54 13.47
C LEU A 461 -1.41 14.73 12.16
N PRO A 462 -1.91 13.48 12.09
CA PRO A 462 -2.07 12.77 10.82
C PRO A 462 -3.18 13.43 9.99
N TYR A 463 -4.25 13.86 10.67
CA TYR A 463 -5.29 14.72 10.11
C TYR A 463 -4.69 16.03 9.56
N LEU A 464 -3.80 16.68 10.30
CA LEU A 464 -3.17 17.94 9.90
C LEU A 464 -2.29 17.75 8.66
N ILE A 465 -1.48 16.70 8.58
CA ILE A 465 -0.69 16.39 7.36
C ILE A 465 -1.62 16.18 6.17
N ARG A 466 -2.65 15.33 6.30
CA ARG A 466 -3.61 15.10 5.21
C ARG A 466 -4.27 16.41 4.78
N ARG A 467 -4.67 17.23 5.75
CA ARG A 467 -5.29 18.54 5.53
C ARG A 467 -4.36 19.54 4.84
N LEU A 468 -3.08 19.54 5.20
CA LEU A 468 -2.04 20.34 4.57
C LEU A 468 -1.72 19.84 3.16
N LEU A 469 -1.72 18.53 2.89
CA LEU A 469 -1.52 17.98 1.55
C LEU A 469 -2.69 18.35 0.62
N GLU A 470 -3.94 18.18 1.08
CA GLU A 470 -5.15 18.53 0.33
C GLU A 470 -5.15 20.00 -0.15
N ASN A 471 -4.61 20.90 0.67
CA ASN A 471 -4.74 22.34 0.46
C ASN A 471 -3.44 23.05 0.08
N GLY A 472 -2.29 22.45 0.38
CA GLY A 472 -0.96 22.92 0.02
C GLY A 472 -0.47 22.37 -1.32
N ALA A 473 -1.16 21.39 -1.93
CA ALA A 473 -0.86 20.93 -3.28
C ALA A 473 -0.88 22.09 -4.29
N ASN A 474 0.02 22.08 -5.28
CA ASN A 474 0.12 23.12 -6.31
C ASN A 474 -1.17 23.30 -7.12
N SER A 475 -1.99 22.24 -7.20
CA SER A 475 -3.29 22.22 -7.88
C SER A 475 -4.45 22.71 -6.99
N SER A 476 -4.22 22.96 -5.69
CA SER A 476 -5.25 23.41 -4.78
C SER A 476 -5.59 24.88 -4.97
N PHE A 477 -6.88 25.20 -4.96
CA PHE A 477 -7.38 26.56 -5.12
C PHE A 477 -6.89 27.49 -4.00
N VAL A 478 -6.83 26.99 -2.76
CA VAL A 478 -6.40 27.77 -1.58
C VAL A 478 -4.94 28.18 -1.70
N ASN A 479 -4.08 27.30 -2.23
CA ASN A 479 -2.69 27.64 -2.52
C ASN A 479 -2.57 28.64 -3.68
N GLN A 480 -3.32 28.43 -4.77
CA GLN A 480 -3.22 29.26 -5.97
C GLN A 480 -3.75 30.68 -5.76
N ILE A 481 -4.81 30.89 -4.96
CA ILE A 481 -5.37 32.22 -4.73
C ILE A 481 -4.42 33.14 -3.95
N SER A 482 -3.64 32.56 -3.03
CA SER A 482 -2.63 33.24 -2.23
C SER A 482 -1.40 33.61 -3.05
N ASN A 483 -1.18 32.97 -4.20
CA ASN A 483 -0.02 33.22 -5.06
C ASN A 483 -0.23 34.48 -5.94
N PRO A 484 0.59 35.53 -5.79
CA PRO A 484 0.45 36.76 -6.56
C PRO A 484 0.74 36.59 -8.06
N ASN A 485 1.44 35.52 -8.46
CA ASN A 485 1.78 35.24 -9.85
C ASN A 485 0.66 34.55 -10.64
N VAL A 486 -0.36 34.02 -9.96
CA VAL A 486 -1.49 33.34 -10.62
C VAL A 486 -2.56 34.36 -11.00
N LYS A 487 -2.89 34.42 -12.30
CA LYS A 487 -3.92 35.32 -12.83
C LYS A 487 -5.31 34.87 -12.37
N ILE A 488 -6.21 35.83 -12.14
CA ILE A 488 -7.60 35.53 -11.75
C ILE A 488 -8.27 34.60 -12.76
N ASP A 489 -8.07 34.85 -14.06
CA ASP A 489 -8.65 34.05 -15.15
C ASP A 489 -8.22 32.56 -15.10
N GLU A 490 -7.03 32.26 -14.57
CA GLU A 490 -6.56 30.88 -14.39
C GLU A 490 -7.26 30.18 -13.22
N LEU A 491 -7.63 30.92 -12.17
CA LEU A 491 -8.34 30.42 -10.98
C LEU A 491 -9.82 30.11 -11.27
N ILE A 492 -10.43 30.81 -12.23
CA ILE A 492 -11.84 30.71 -12.61
C ILE A 492 -12.06 30.02 -13.96
N SER A 493 -11.08 29.25 -14.41
CA SER A 493 -11.18 28.47 -15.65
C SER A 493 -12.31 27.44 -15.57
N ASP A 494 -13.08 27.31 -16.66
CA ASP A 494 -14.14 26.30 -16.76
C ASP A 494 -13.56 24.88 -16.83
N PRO A 495 -13.89 23.97 -15.87
CA PRO A 495 -13.42 22.60 -15.90
C PRO A 495 -13.96 21.80 -17.10
N LEU A 496 -15.13 22.16 -17.67
CA LEU A 496 -15.67 21.50 -18.86
C LEU A 496 -14.81 21.80 -20.08
N GLU A 497 -14.43 23.06 -20.27
CA GLU A 497 -13.53 23.49 -21.36
C GLU A 497 -12.15 22.87 -21.21
N LYS A 498 -11.63 22.79 -19.98
CA LYS A 498 -10.38 22.05 -19.71
C LYS A 498 -10.48 20.59 -20.16
N ALA A 499 -11.57 19.90 -19.85
CA ALA A 499 -11.75 18.51 -20.26
C ALA A 499 -11.81 18.33 -21.78
N ILE A 500 -12.51 19.23 -22.49
CA ILE A 500 -12.54 19.27 -23.96
C ILE A 500 -11.15 19.52 -24.53
N ASN A 501 -10.40 20.49 -23.98
CA ASN A 501 -9.04 20.82 -24.43
C ASN A 501 -8.03 19.70 -24.22
N PHE A 502 -8.23 18.86 -23.20
CA PHE A 502 -7.45 17.63 -22.99
C PHE A 502 -7.90 16.47 -23.87
N ASN A 503 -8.90 16.67 -24.75
CA ASN A 503 -9.53 15.61 -25.53
C ASN A 503 -9.98 14.43 -24.65
N TYR A 504 -10.38 14.71 -23.41
CA TYR A 504 -10.83 13.74 -22.41
C TYR A 504 -9.77 12.71 -21.98
N GLU A 505 -8.50 12.85 -22.38
CA GLU A 505 -7.46 11.87 -22.07
C GLU A 505 -7.14 11.83 -20.57
N PRO A 506 -6.82 10.66 -19.99
CA PRO A 506 -6.25 10.56 -18.64
C PRO A 506 -4.98 11.39 -18.47
N HIS A 507 -4.51 11.56 -17.24
CA HIS A 507 -3.30 12.32 -16.96
C HIS A 507 -2.05 11.61 -17.53
N PRO A 508 -1.25 12.23 -18.43
CA PRO A 508 -0.16 11.55 -19.12
C PRO A 508 1.00 11.16 -18.20
N GLY A 509 1.13 11.82 -17.04
CA GLY A 509 2.12 11.49 -16.01
C GLY A 509 1.70 10.39 -15.04
N ILE A 510 0.52 9.79 -15.21
CA ILE A 510 0.00 8.72 -14.34
C ILE A 510 -0.26 7.51 -15.25
N PRO A 511 0.72 6.60 -15.44
CA PRO A 511 0.52 5.42 -16.26
C PRO A 511 -0.53 4.50 -15.62
N LEU A 512 -1.24 3.70 -16.41
CA LEU A 512 -2.10 2.64 -15.85
C LEU A 512 -1.25 1.61 -15.09
N PRO A 513 -1.82 0.85 -14.13
CA PRO A 513 -1.07 -0.16 -13.39
C PRO A 513 -0.36 -1.20 -14.27
N GLN A 514 -0.96 -1.60 -15.39
CA GLN A 514 -0.35 -2.50 -16.38
C GLN A 514 0.89 -1.90 -17.07
N ASP A 515 0.99 -0.57 -17.15
CA ASP A 515 1.99 0.19 -17.91
C ASP A 515 3.02 0.89 -17.01
N ILE A 516 2.93 0.73 -15.68
CA ILE A 516 3.76 1.46 -14.70
C ILE A 516 5.27 1.17 -14.84
N LEU A 517 5.62 0.04 -15.45
CA LEU A 517 7.00 -0.41 -15.62
C LEU A 517 7.64 0.10 -16.93
N GLY A 518 6.91 0.92 -17.68
CA GLY A 518 7.37 1.45 -18.96
C GLY A 518 7.21 0.48 -20.13
N PRO A 519 7.72 0.83 -21.32
CA PRO A 519 7.44 0.10 -22.55
C PRO A 519 8.19 -1.24 -22.66
N GLU A 520 9.22 -1.50 -21.84
CA GLU A 520 10.05 -2.70 -21.96
C GLU A 520 9.34 -3.98 -21.47
N ARG A 521 8.39 -3.85 -20.54
CA ARG A 521 7.55 -4.96 -20.08
C ARG A 521 6.23 -4.46 -19.48
N LYS A 522 5.18 -5.27 -19.65
CA LYS A 522 3.91 -5.09 -18.95
C LYS A 522 4.00 -5.57 -17.51
N ASN A 523 3.27 -4.91 -16.61
CA ASN A 523 3.03 -5.38 -15.26
C ASN A 523 1.99 -6.52 -15.25
N SER A 524 2.09 -7.42 -14.28
CA SER A 524 1.06 -8.43 -14.03
C SER A 524 -0.24 -7.79 -13.52
N LEU A 525 -1.38 -8.28 -14.03
CA LEU A 525 -2.69 -7.87 -13.53
C LEU A 525 -3.05 -8.60 -12.22
N GLY A 526 -3.77 -7.93 -11.33
CA GLY A 526 -4.35 -8.51 -10.12
C GLY A 526 -5.85 -8.69 -10.19
N MET A 527 -6.43 -9.08 -9.05
CA MET A 527 -7.86 -9.24 -8.87
C MET A 527 -8.31 -8.40 -7.68
N ASP A 528 -9.30 -7.52 -7.88
CA ASP A 528 -9.82 -6.64 -6.83
C ASP A 528 -10.77 -7.44 -5.92
N ILE A 529 -10.28 -7.79 -4.73
CA ILE A 529 -11.05 -8.55 -3.74
C ILE A 529 -12.00 -7.67 -2.91
N SER A 530 -12.03 -6.35 -3.18
CA SER A 530 -13.02 -5.41 -2.62
C SER A 530 -14.24 -5.22 -3.52
N ASP A 531 -14.22 -5.76 -4.75
CA ASP A 531 -15.34 -5.71 -5.68
C ASP A 531 -16.22 -6.96 -5.51
N SER A 532 -17.42 -6.76 -4.97
CA SER A 532 -18.38 -7.84 -4.72
C SER A 532 -18.75 -8.62 -5.99
N VAL A 533 -18.78 -7.99 -7.17
CA VAL A 533 -19.12 -8.68 -8.43
C VAL A 533 -17.99 -9.63 -8.83
N ILE A 534 -16.74 -9.17 -8.71
CA ILE A 534 -15.56 -9.98 -9.02
C ILE A 534 -15.45 -11.16 -8.06
N VAL A 535 -15.69 -10.93 -6.76
CA VAL A 535 -15.62 -11.99 -5.75
C VAL A 535 -16.76 -13.00 -5.90
N SER A 536 -18.00 -12.56 -6.16
CA SER A 536 -19.13 -13.46 -6.45
C SER A 536 -18.83 -14.34 -7.67
N GLN A 537 -18.32 -13.76 -8.75
CA GLN A 537 -17.97 -14.52 -9.95
C GLN A 537 -16.88 -15.57 -9.67
N PHE A 538 -15.86 -15.21 -8.89
CA PHE A 538 -14.82 -16.17 -8.52
C PHE A 538 -15.34 -17.29 -7.61
N ALA A 539 -16.26 -16.98 -6.69
CA ALA A 539 -16.93 -17.99 -5.87
C ALA A 539 -17.72 -18.99 -6.72
N ASP A 540 -18.32 -18.54 -7.83
CA ASP A 540 -18.97 -19.42 -8.80
C ASP A 540 -17.96 -20.26 -9.61
N ASP A 541 -16.86 -19.65 -10.08
CA ASP A 541 -15.82 -20.34 -10.84
C ASP A 541 -15.17 -21.48 -10.02
N ILE A 542 -15.00 -21.28 -8.71
CA ILE A 542 -14.49 -22.29 -7.77
C ILE A 542 -15.29 -23.58 -7.78
N LYS A 543 -16.61 -23.53 -8.01
CA LYS A 543 -17.44 -24.74 -8.05
C LYS A 543 -16.92 -25.72 -9.10
N GLY A 544 -16.59 -25.21 -10.29
CA GLY A 544 -16.00 -26.01 -11.37
C GLY A 544 -14.59 -26.52 -11.04
N PHE A 545 -13.75 -25.68 -10.43
CA PHE A 545 -12.39 -26.11 -10.06
C PHE A 545 -12.39 -27.18 -8.97
N SER A 546 -13.35 -27.12 -8.03
CA SER A 546 -13.43 -28.06 -6.90
C SER A 546 -13.82 -29.49 -7.28
N GLU A 547 -14.41 -29.68 -8.45
CA GLU A 547 -14.73 -31.00 -9.00
C GLU A 547 -13.49 -31.69 -9.61
N LYS A 548 -12.43 -30.92 -9.91
CA LYS A 548 -11.20 -31.45 -10.50
C LYS A 548 -10.39 -32.21 -9.45
N LYS A 549 -9.92 -33.40 -9.82
CA LYS A 549 -8.88 -34.15 -9.09
C LYS A 549 -7.66 -34.28 -9.97
N TRP A 550 -6.49 -33.94 -9.44
CA TRP A 550 -5.26 -33.95 -10.21
C TRP A 550 -4.56 -35.30 -10.08
N GLN A 551 -4.10 -35.84 -11.21
CA GLN A 551 -3.17 -36.96 -11.24
C GLN A 551 -1.83 -36.43 -11.75
N VAL A 552 -0.84 -36.42 -10.88
CA VAL A 552 0.47 -35.82 -11.10
C VAL A 552 1.53 -36.90 -11.16
N GLY A 553 2.32 -36.91 -12.20
CA GLY A 553 3.51 -37.74 -12.29
C GLY A 553 4.67 -36.96 -12.92
N PRO A 554 5.86 -37.57 -13.03
CA PRO A 554 6.96 -36.98 -13.77
C PRO A 554 6.53 -36.65 -15.19
N ILE A 555 6.92 -35.46 -15.67
CA ILE A 555 6.78 -35.08 -17.09
C ILE A 555 8.15 -35.26 -17.72
N ILE A 556 8.31 -36.30 -18.53
CA ILE A 556 9.57 -36.62 -19.21
C ILE A 556 9.33 -36.65 -20.70
N ASP A 557 10.06 -35.83 -21.44
CA ASP A 557 9.86 -35.64 -22.89
C ASP A 557 8.39 -35.29 -23.23
N GLY A 558 7.78 -34.49 -22.34
CA GLY A 558 6.39 -34.05 -22.42
C GLY A 558 5.34 -35.17 -22.31
N LYS A 559 5.73 -36.34 -21.80
CA LYS A 559 4.82 -37.42 -21.41
C LYS A 559 4.67 -37.41 -19.88
N ALA A 560 3.44 -37.28 -19.40
CA ALA A 560 3.12 -37.44 -17.99
C ALA A 560 3.10 -38.93 -17.64
N LEU A 561 3.87 -39.32 -16.62
CA LEU A 561 4.06 -40.70 -16.19
C LEU A 561 3.42 -40.91 -14.81
N PHE A 562 2.10 -41.08 -14.78
CA PHE A 562 1.39 -41.43 -13.54
C PHE A 562 1.38 -42.94 -13.34
N ASP A 563 1.71 -43.39 -12.13
CA ASP A 563 1.63 -44.79 -11.73
C ASP A 563 0.35 -45.03 -10.92
N ASN A 564 -0.60 -45.77 -11.52
CA ASN A 564 -1.87 -46.09 -10.88
C ASN A 564 -1.73 -47.09 -9.72
N ALA A 565 -0.58 -47.75 -9.56
CA ALA A 565 -0.33 -48.72 -8.50
C ALA A 565 0.42 -48.08 -7.31
N GLU A 566 1.29 -47.10 -7.56
CA GLU A 566 2.08 -46.41 -6.53
C GLU A 566 1.94 -44.88 -6.64
N PHE A 567 1.10 -44.32 -5.77
CA PHE A 567 0.90 -42.88 -5.64
C PHE A 567 0.73 -42.46 -4.18
N ILE A 568 0.88 -41.17 -3.93
CA ILE A 568 0.66 -40.50 -2.64
C ILE A 568 -0.51 -39.53 -2.81
N GLU A 569 -1.45 -39.53 -1.87
CA GLU A 569 -2.53 -38.55 -1.86
C GLU A 569 -1.99 -37.16 -1.49
N VAL A 570 -2.39 -36.17 -2.28
CA VAL A 570 -2.17 -34.75 -1.98
C VAL A 570 -3.43 -34.24 -1.29
N VAL A 571 -3.30 -33.83 -0.04
CA VAL A 571 -4.41 -33.39 0.81
C VAL A 571 -4.38 -31.88 1.01
N ASN A 572 -5.56 -31.29 1.17
CA ASN A 572 -5.66 -29.88 1.52
C ASN A 572 -5.20 -29.65 2.97
N PRO A 573 -4.18 -28.81 3.24
CA PRO A 573 -3.65 -28.61 4.59
C PRO A 573 -4.67 -27.96 5.56
N ALA A 574 -5.70 -27.29 5.04
CA ALA A 574 -6.79 -26.74 5.85
C ALA A 574 -7.89 -27.77 6.16
N HIS A 575 -8.01 -28.83 5.34
CA HIS A 575 -9.08 -29.83 5.42
C HIS A 575 -8.52 -31.21 5.04
N LEU A 576 -7.98 -31.96 6.01
CA LEU A 576 -7.20 -33.19 5.77
C LEU A 576 -8.00 -34.33 5.12
N GLU A 577 -9.33 -34.33 5.25
CA GLU A 577 -10.20 -35.28 4.57
C GLU A 577 -10.42 -34.96 3.08
N ASN A 578 -10.06 -33.75 2.63
CA ASN A 578 -10.16 -33.34 1.25
C ASN A 578 -8.87 -33.70 0.49
N VAL A 579 -8.85 -34.89 -0.10
CA VAL A 579 -7.82 -35.31 -1.07
C VAL A 579 -8.06 -34.54 -2.37
N ILE A 580 -7.15 -33.64 -2.73
CA ILE A 580 -7.27 -32.81 -3.94
C ILE A 580 -6.69 -33.51 -5.17
N GLY A 581 -5.76 -34.45 -5.00
CA GLY A 581 -5.17 -35.20 -6.08
C GLY A 581 -4.23 -36.30 -5.62
N GLU A 582 -3.53 -36.90 -6.57
CA GLU A 582 -2.61 -38.02 -6.39
C GLU A 582 -1.29 -37.69 -7.09
N VAL A 583 -0.16 -38.02 -6.47
CA VAL A 583 1.17 -37.82 -7.04
C VAL A 583 1.99 -39.11 -7.05
N SER A 584 2.53 -39.47 -8.22
CA SER A 584 3.57 -40.49 -8.36
C SER A 584 4.94 -39.81 -8.33
N SER A 585 5.84 -40.33 -7.49
CA SER A 585 7.23 -39.85 -7.42
C SER A 585 8.06 -40.37 -8.59
N ALA A 586 9.02 -39.59 -9.04
CA ALA A 586 10.00 -40.03 -10.02
C ALA A 586 10.89 -41.13 -9.45
N THR A 587 11.05 -42.22 -10.20
CA THR A 587 12.05 -43.25 -9.89
C THR A 587 13.46 -42.77 -10.28
N SER A 588 14.49 -43.48 -9.79
CA SER A 588 15.88 -43.19 -10.18
C SER A 588 16.08 -43.29 -11.70
N ASP A 589 15.52 -44.33 -12.32
CA ASP A 589 15.64 -44.56 -13.76
C ASP A 589 14.95 -43.47 -14.57
N GLN A 590 13.77 -43.02 -14.13
CA GLN A 590 13.06 -41.90 -14.73
C GLN A 590 13.85 -40.60 -14.61
N ALA A 591 14.40 -40.29 -13.43
CA ALA A 591 15.21 -39.09 -13.21
C ALA A 591 16.48 -39.08 -14.07
N LEU A 592 17.19 -40.20 -14.16
CA LEU A 592 18.39 -40.35 -15.00
C LEU A 592 18.06 -40.32 -16.50
N ASN A 593 16.92 -40.86 -16.92
CA ASN A 593 16.44 -40.76 -18.30
C ASN A 593 16.09 -39.32 -18.68
N ALA A 594 15.40 -38.58 -17.80
CA ALA A 594 15.14 -37.16 -18.02
C ALA A 594 16.43 -36.35 -18.15
N LEU A 595 17.43 -36.63 -17.30
CA LEU A 595 18.75 -36.02 -17.39
C LEU A 595 19.43 -36.29 -18.74
N GLU A 596 19.39 -37.53 -19.22
CA GLU A 596 19.98 -37.90 -20.51
C GLU A 596 19.31 -37.15 -21.67
N ILE A 597 17.98 -37.07 -21.67
CA ILE A 597 17.21 -36.37 -22.70
C ILE A 597 17.50 -34.86 -22.66
N ALA A 598 17.49 -34.25 -21.47
CA ALA A 598 17.80 -32.84 -21.28
C ALA A 598 19.23 -32.51 -21.74
N HIS A 599 20.20 -33.37 -21.39
CA HIS A 599 21.59 -33.22 -21.80
C HIS A 599 21.76 -33.29 -23.32
N SER A 600 21.06 -34.23 -23.97
CA SER A 600 21.04 -34.35 -25.43
C SER A 600 20.35 -33.17 -26.12
N ALA A 601 19.31 -32.60 -25.52
CA ALA A 601 18.54 -31.48 -26.08
C ALA A 601 19.24 -30.12 -25.93
N PHE A 602 20.11 -29.98 -24.93
CA PHE A 602 20.75 -28.71 -24.55
C PHE A 602 21.41 -27.99 -25.73
N ALA A 603 22.23 -28.68 -26.53
CA ALA A 603 22.96 -28.06 -27.63
C ALA A 603 22.03 -27.42 -28.66
N LYS A 604 20.85 -28.00 -28.91
CA LYS A 604 19.84 -27.42 -29.81
C LYS A 604 19.16 -26.22 -29.16
N TRP A 605 18.82 -26.32 -27.87
CA TRP A 605 18.14 -25.24 -27.14
C TRP A 605 19.00 -23.99 -26.96
N GLN A 606 20.28 -24.17 -26.63
CA GLN A 606 21.22 -23.05 -26.54
C GLN A 606 21.31 -22.24 -27.85
N ASN A 607 21.18 -22.92 -29.00
CA ASN A 607 21.24 -22.29 -30.31
C ASN A 607 19.93 -21.64 -30.77
N VAL A 608 18.82 -21.82 -30.03
CA VAL A 608 17.61 -21.00 -30.22
C VAL A 608 17.95 -19.58 -29.78
N SER A 609 17.56 -18.56 -30.55
CA SER A 609 17.93 -17.18 -30.21
C SER A 609 17.35 -16.73 -28.86
N ALA A 610 18.03 -15.82 -28.16
CA ALA A 610 17.52 -15.29 -26.88
C ALA A 610 16.13 -14.64 -27.04
N GLU A 611 15.87 -14.01 -28.19
CA GLU A 611 14.57 -13.43 -28.53
C GLU A 611 13.46 -14.49 -28.67
N GLU A 612 13.72 -15.62 -29.34
CA GLU A 612 12.74 -16.72 -29.44
C GLU A 612 12.47 -17.37 -28.09
N ARG A 613 13.51 -17.55 -27.26
CA ARG A 613 13.34 -18.05 -25.88
C ARG A 613 12.52 -17.08 -25.04
N ALA A 614 12.77 -15.78 -25.17
CA ALA A 614 12.01 -14.72 -24.49
C ALA A 614 10.52 -14.72 -24.91
N LYS A 615 10.21 -14.92 -26.21
CA LYS A 615 8.83 -15.05 -26.71
C LYS A 615 8.08 -16.21 -26.06
N CYS A 616 8.74 -17.34 -25.81
CA CYS A 616 8.13 -18.44 -25.06
C CYS A 616 7.79 -18.05 -23.61
N LEU A 617 8.66 -17.30 -22.94
CA LEU A 617 8.40 -16.83 -21.58
C LEU A 617 7.26 -15.81 -21.54
N GLU A 618 7.23 -14.85 -22.47
CA GLU A 618 6.15 -13.86 -22.57
C GLU A 618 4.80 -14.55 -22.82
N LYS A 619 4.76 -15.53 -23.74
CA LYS A 619 3.55 -16.32 -23.97
C LYS A 619 3.13 -17.13 -22.74
N ALA A 620 4.09 -17.67 -21.98
CA ALA A 620 3.78 -18.36 -20.73
C ALA A 620 3.18 -17.40 -19.69
N ALA A 621 3.66 -16.16 -19.63
CA ALA A 621 3.14 -15.14 -18.74
C ALA A 621 1.68 -14.82 -19.06
N ASP A 622 1.35 -14.68 -20.36
CA ASP A 622 -0.02 -14.44 -20.80
C ASP A 622 -0.94 -15.64 -20.48
N LEU A 623 -0.47 -16.88 -20.69
CA LEU A 623 -1.22 -18.09 -20.32
C LEU A 623 -1.46 -18.24 -18.81
N LEU A 624 -0.49 -17.84 -17.97
CA LEU A 624 -0.68 -17.81 -16.51
C LEU A 624 -1.73 -16.75 -16.12
N GLU A 625 -1.71 -15.58 -16.76
CA GLU A 625 -2.68 -14.51 -16.52
C GLU A 625 -4.10 -14.95 -16.94
N GLU A 626 -4.24 -15.60 -18.10
CA GLU A 626 -5.51 -16.18 -18.59
C GLU A 626 -6.07 -17.26 -17.65
N ARG A 627 -5.21 -18.06 -17.02
CA ARG A 627 -5.60 -19.16 -16.11
C ARG A 627 -5.52 -18.78 -14.63
N MET A 628 -5.36 -17.50 -14.31
CA MET A 628 -5.10 -17.00 -12.95
C MET A 628 -6.06 -17.56 -11.91
N LYS A 629 -7.37 -17.63 -12.20
CA LYS A 629 -8.38 -18.12 -11.26
C LYS A 629 -8.19 -19.58 -10.86
N GLU A 630 -7.87 -20.46 -11.82
CA GLU A 630 -7.60 -21.88 -11.53
C GLU A 630 -6.31 -22.02 -10.71
N LEU A 631 -5.26 -21.26 -11.07
CA LEU A 631 -3.99 -21.27 -10.34
C LEU A 631 -4.13 -20.76 -8.90
N ILE A 632 -4.91 -19.70 -8.70
CA ILE A 632 -5.28 -19.20 -7.36
C ILE A 632 -5.96 -20.31 -6.56
N TYR A 633 -6.94 -21.01 -7.15
CA TYR A 633 -7.63 -22.10 -6.47
C TYR A 633 -6.66 -23.21 -6.04
N ILE A 634 -5.77 -23.65 -6.93
CA ILE A 634 -4.74 -24.67 -6.60
C ILE A 634 -3.86 -24.16 -5.45
N LEU A 635 -3.36 -22.92 -5.49
CA LEU A 635 -2.53 -22.35 -4.41
C LEU A 635 -3.26 -22.30 -3.06
N ILE A 636 -4.58 -22.06 -3.06
CA ILE A 636 -5.40 -22.09 -1.85
C ILE A 636 -5.49 -23.51 -1.30
N VAL A 637 -5.85 -24.49 -2.13
CA VAL A 637 -6.16 -25.85 -1.65
C VAL A 637 -4.94 -26.75 -1.50
N GLU A 638 -3.86 -26.51 -2.22
CA GLU A 638 -2.62 -27.29 -2.12
C GLU A 638 -1.65 -26.68 -1.10
N ALA A 639 -1.44 -25.36 -1.15
CA ALA A 639 -0.45 -24.67 -0.32
C ALA A 639 -1.04 -23.92 0.88
N GLY A 640 -2.37 -23.93 1.05
CA GLY A 640 -3.04 -23.27 2.17
C GLY A 640 -3.02 -21.74 2.12
N LYS A 641 -2.79 -21.14 0.95
CA LYS A 641 -2.66 -19.68 0.83
C LYS A 641 -4.01 -19.00 0.89
N ILE A 642 -4.11 -17.92 1.65
CA ILE A 642 -5.28 -17.04 1.58
C ILE A 642 -5.36 -16.35 0.21
N LEU A 643 -6.55 -15.94 -0.20
CA LEU A 643 -6.83 -15.43 -1.54
C LEU A 643 -5.84 -14.35 -2.01
N SER A 644 -5.58 -13.33 -1.20
CA SER A 644 -4.68 -12.24 -1.57
C SER A 644 -3.21 -12.66 -1.66
N ASP A 645 -2.78 -13.71 -0.95
CA ASP A 645 -1.44 -14.29 -1.11
C ASP A 645 -1.33 -15.12 -2.38
N ALA A 646 -2.38 -15.86 -2.74
CA ALA A 646 -2.44 -16.63 -3.98
C ALA A 646 -2.43 -15.72 -5.21
N ILE A 647 -3.21 -14.61 -5.20
CA ILE A 647 -3.18 -13.59 -6.25
C ILE A 647 -1.77 -13.00 -6.41
N ALA A 648 -1.16 -12.59 -5.30
CA ALA A 648 0.18 -12.00 -5.32
C ALA A 648 1.24 -12.98 -5.87
N GLU A 649 1.12 -14.26 -5.58
CA GLU A 649 2.06 -15.26 -6.09
C GLU A 649 1.90 -15.53 -7.59
N VAL A 650 0.67 -15.62 -8.12
CA VAL A 650 0.47 -15.75 -9.57
C VAL A 650 1.06 -14.54 -10.30
N ARG A 651 0.84 -13.34 -9.76
CA ARG A 651 1.45 -12.10 -10.27
C ARG A 651 2.97 -12.15 -10.27
N GLU A 652 3.59 -12.56 -9.16
CA GLU A 652 5.04 -12.69 -9.05
C GLU A 652 5.61 -13.68 -10.09
N ALA A 653 4.92 -14.79 -10.36
CA ALA A 653 5.30 -15.74 -11.40
C ALA A 653 5.25 -15.15 -12.82
N ILE A 654 4.18 -14.40 -13.14
CA ILE A 654 4.03 -13.66 -14.41
C ILE A 654 5.15 -12.63 -14.55
N ASP A 655 5.44 -11.89 -13.48
CA ASP A 655 6.47 -10.86 -13.49
C ASP A 655 7.87 -11.45 -13.67
N PHE A 656 8.19 -12.61 -13.10
CA PHE A 656 9.45 -13.32 -13.37
C PHE A 656 9.60 -13.66 -14.86
N LEU A 657 8.56 -14.19 -15.49
CA LEU A 657 8.59 -14.55 -16.91
C LEU A 657 8.83 -13.32 -17.79
N ARG A 658 8.04 -12.26 -17.59
CA ARG A 658 8.16 -11.00 -18.37
C ARG A 658 9.51 -10.31 -18.10
N TYR A 659 9.96 -10.28 -16.85
CA TYR A 659 11.23 -9.65 -16.49
C TYR A 659 12.43 -10.40 -17.08
N TYR A 660 12.50 -11.72 -16.97
CA TYR A 660 13.62 -12.47 -17.54
C TYR A 660 13.59 -12.55 -19.06
N ALA A 661 12.41 -12.52 -19.69
CA ALA A 661 12.30 -12.32 -21.13
C ALA A 661 12.92 -10.98 -21.57
N MET A 662 12.61 -9.89 -20.86
CA MET A 662 13.19 -8.57 -21.09
C MET A 662 14.72 -8.58 -20.91
N ILE A 663 15.24 -9.12 -19.80
CA ILE A 663 16.69 -9.20 -19.56
C ILE A 663 17.38 -10.08 -20.61
N ALA A 664 16.79 -11.21 -21.00
CA ALA A 664 17.37 -12.06 -22.03
C ALA A 664 17.48 -11.33 -23.38
N LYS A 665 16.45 -10.59 -23.78
CA LYS A 665 16.47 -9.77 -25.01
C LYS A 665 17.58 -8.70 -24.93
N ASN A 666 17.70 -8.01 -23.80
CA ASN A 666 18.62 -6.88 -23.65
C ASN A 666 20.08 -7.29 -23.42
N GLU A 667 20.33 -8.41 -22.72
CA GLU A 667 21.67 -8.78 -22.25
C GLU A 667 22.28 -10.00 -22.96
N LEU A 668 21.46 -10.90 -23.52
CA LEU A 668 21.91 -12.19 -24.05
C LEU A 668 21.77 -12.34 -25.58
N SER A 669 21.12 -11.40 -26.27
CA SER A 669 20.85 -11.53 -27.72
C SER A 669 22.06 -11.26 -28.62
N ASP A 670 22.92 -10.31 -28.23
CA ASP A 670 23.95 -9.77 -29.11
C ASP A 670 25.38 -9.98 -28.59
N TRP A 671 26.29 -10.14 -29.54
CA TRP A 671 27.73 -10.11 -29.31
C TRP A 671 28.15 -8.69 -28.93
N LYS A 672 28.73 -8.52 -27.75
CA LYS A 672 29.23 -7.22 -27.30
C LYS A 672 30.66 -7.02 -27.78
N LYS A 673 30.89 -6.01 -28.62
CA LYS A 673 32.24 -5.65 -29.06
C LYS A 673 33.04 -5.11 -27.86
N LEU A 674 34.23 -5.66 -27.66
CA LEU A 674 35.20 -5.23 -26.66
C LEU A 674 36.20 -4.26 -27.29
N PRO A 675 36.79 -3.34 -26.49
CA PRO A 675 37.89 -2.52 -26.96
C PRO A 675 39.09 -3.41 -27.35
N GLY A 676 39.84 -2.99 -28.36
CA GLY A 676 40.98 -3.74 -28.88
C GLY A 676 41.89 -2.88 -29.75
N PRO A 677 43.07 -3.40 -30.10
CA PRO A 677 43.96 -2.72 -31.03
C PRO A 677 43.35 -2.64 -32.43
N THR A 678 43.88 -1.72 -33.23
CA THR A 678 43.55 -1.67 -34.65
C THR A 678 43.90 -2.99 -35.35
N GLY A 679 43.05 -3.44 -36.28
CA GLY A 679 43.26 -4.72 -36.96
C GLY A 679 42.89 -5.96 -36.14
N GLU A 680 42.19 -5.79 -35.02
CA GLU A 680 41.62 -6.87 -34.23
C GLU A 680 40.20 -6.51 -33.81
N ASP A 681 39.27 -7.45 -33.99
CA ASP A 681 37.93 -7.35 -33.43
C ASP A 681 37.77 -8.38 -32.32
N ASN A 682 37.38 -7.90 -31.13
CA ASN A 682 37.10 -8.73 -29.97
C ASN A 682 35.62 -8.66 -29.65
N PHE A 683 34.96 -9.79 -29.45
CA PHE A 683 33.56 -9.84 -29.07
C PHE A 683 33.35 -10.83 -27.93
N ILE A 684 32.52 -10.46 -26.96
CA ILE A 684 32.06 -11.33 -25.88
C ILE A 684 30.57 -11.67 -26.05
N PHE A 685 30.18 -12.89 -25.73
CA PHE A 685 28.80 -13.31 -25.67
C PHE A 685 28.58 -14.37 -24.59
N PHE A 686 27.31 -14.61 -24.26
CA PHE A 686 26.90 -15.55 -23.23
C PHE A 686 26.28 -16.81 -23.86
N GLU A 687 26.72 -17.97 -23.41
CA GLU A 687 26.18 -19.28 -23.75
C GLU A 687 25.50 -19.91 -22.53
N GLY A 688 24.54 -20.82 -22.75
CA GLY A 688 24.02 -21.67 -21.69
C GLY A 688 25.14 -22.55 -21.10
N ARG A 689 24.98 -23.02 -19.86
CA ARG A 689 25.96 -23.89 -19.20
C ARG A 689 25.71 -25.37 -19.46
N GLY A 690 24.45 -25.78 -19.60
CA GLY A 690 24.08 -27.19 -19.77
C GLY A 690 22.70 -27.52 -19.21
N VAL A 691 22.62 -28.61 -18.44
CA VAL A 691 21.41 -28.97 -17.68
C VAL A 691 21.46 -28.36 -16.29
N PHE A 692 20.47 -27.55 -15.96
CA PHE A 692 20.26 -27.03 -14.60
C PHE A 692 19.26 -27.89 -13.84
N LEU A 693 19.58 -28.18 -12.58
CA LEU A 693 18.64 -28.74 -11.62
C LEU A 693 18.02 -27.59 -10.82
N CYS A 694 16.72 -27.34 -11.00
CA CYS A 694 15.96 -26.32 -10.28
C CYS A 694 15.15 -26.99 -9.17
N ILE A 695 15.43 -26.65 -7.91
CA ILE A 695 14.79 -27.20 -6.72
C ILE A 695 14.09 -26.06 -5.98
N SER A 696 12.76 -26.11 -5.93
CA SER A 696 11.91 -25.04 -5.39
C SER A 696 11.23 -25.45 -4.08
N PRO A 697 10.88 -24.48 -3.22
CA PRO A 697 10.22 -24.72 -1.94
C PRO A 697 8.69 -24.79 -2.09
N TRP A 698 8.02 -25.24 -1.03
CA TRP A 698 6.55 -25.34 -0.96
C TRP A 698 5.86 -24.01 -0.64
N ASN A 699 6.58 -23.02 -0.13
CA ASN A 699 5.97 -21.80 0.40
C ASN A 699 5.70 -20.72 -0.66
N PHE A 700 6.39 -20.80 -1.80
CA PHE A 700 6.07 -20.11 -3.06
C PHE A 700 6.16 -21.11 -4.20
N PRO A 701 5.23 -22.07 -4.24
CA PRO A 701 5.34 -23.24 -5.09
C PRO A 701 5.13 -22.95 -6.59
N LEU A 702 4.58 -21.78 -6.93
CA LEU A 702 4.48 -21.29 -8.30
C LEU A 702 5.56 -20.24 -8.61
N ALA A 703 5.65 -19.16 -7.83
CA ALA A 703 6.49 -18.02 -8.20
C ALA A 703 7.99 -18.34 -8.19
N ILE A 704 8.51 -18.94 -7.12
CA ILE A 704 9.93 -19.31 -7.05
C ILE A 704 10.25 -20.45 -8.01
N PHE A 705 9.32 -21.40 -8.18
CA PHE A 705 9.44 -22.46 -9.19
C PHE A 705 9.62 -21.87 -10.59
N ILE A 706 8.69 -21.01 -11.02
CA ILE A 706 8.76 -20.32 -12.31
C ILE A 706 10.01 -19.44 -12.39
N GLY A 707 10.34 -18.69 -11.33
CA GLY A 707 11.50 -17.80 -11.31
C GLY A 707 12.82 -18.53 -11.56
N GLN A 708 13.04 -19.70 -10.94
CA GLN A 708 14.24 -20.50 -11.17
C GLN A 708 14.23 -21.14 -12.57
N VAL A 709 13.13 -21.78 -12.95
CA VAL A 709 13.00 -22.52 -14.22
C VAL A 709 13.12 -21.59 -15.41
N SER A 710 12.38 -20.48 -15.40
CA SER A 710 12.38 -19.50 -16.49
C SER A 710 13.74 -18.80 -16.67
N ALA A 711 14.44 -18.48 -15.58
CA ALA A 711 15.79 -17.92 -15.66
C ALA A 711 16.77 -18.87 -16.35
N ALA A 712 16.77 -20.16 -15.97
CA ALA A 712 17.62 -21.16 -16.59
C ALA A 712 17.30 -21.35 -18.08
N LEU A 713 16.01 -21.44 -18.44
CA LEU A 713 15.55 -21.54 -19.82
C LEU A 713 15.92 -20.31 -20.66
N ALA A 714 15.71 -19.11 -20.13
CA ALA A 714 16.04 -17.85 -20.80
C ALA A 714 17.54 -17.74 -21.11
N ALA A 715 18.39 -18.21 -20.18
CA ALA A 715 19.84 -18.30 -20.36
C ALA A 715 20.31 -19.40 -21.32
N GLY A 716 19.39 -20.19 -21.89
CA GLY A 716 19.69 -21.23 -22.88
C GLY A 716 20.01 -22.62 -22.31
N ASN A 717 19.65 -22.88 -21.04
CA ASN A 717 19.87 -24.17 -20.39
C ASN A 717 18.67 -25.10 -20.56
N ALA A 718 18.92 -26.41 -20.59
CA ALA A 718 17.89 -27.40 -20.33
C ALA A 718 17.65 -27.54 -18.82
N VAL A 719 16.46 -27.95 -18.39
CA VAL A 719 16.03 -27.89 -17.00
C VAL A 719 15.40 -29.20 -16.53
N LEU A 720 15.86 -29.68 -15.37
CA LEU A 720 15.14 -30.63 -14.53
C LEU A 720 14.55 -29.86 -13.35
N ALA A 721 13.23 -29.82 -13.25
CA ALA A 721 12.53 -29.10 -12.20
C ALA A 721 11.99 -30.07 -11.15
N LYS A 722 12.47 -29.95 -9.90
CA LYS A 722 12.07 -30.78 -8.75
C LYS A 722 11.32 -29.91 -7.72
N PRO A 723 9.98 -29.86 -7.78
CA PRO A 723 9.19 -29.07 -6.82
C PRO A 723 9.18 -29.71 -5.44
N ALA A 724 8.88 -28.94 -4.39
CA ALA A 724 8.67 -29.49 -3.06
C ALA A 724 7.55 -30.55 -3.05
N GLU A 725 7.69 -31.54 -2.16
CA GLU A 725 6.78 -32.70 -2.09
C GLU A 725 5.36 -32.33 -1.68
N GLN A 726 5.22 -31.23 -0.94
CA GLN A 726 3.93 -30.72 -0.48
C GLN A 726 3.12 -30.06 -1.59
N THR A 727 3.75 -29.60 -2.68
CA THR A 727 3.09 -28.77 -3.71
C THR A 727 3.39 -29.21 -5.15
N PRO A 728 3.15 -30.47 -5.53
CA PRO A 728 3.47 -30.98 -6.86
C PRO A 728 2.47 -30.59 -7.96
N ILE A 729 1.20 -30.33 -7.64
CA ILE A 729 0.10 -30.05 -8.59
C ILE A 729 0.32 -28.71 -9.28
N ILE A 730 0.58 -27.65 -8.52
CA ILE A 730 0.80 -26.32 -9.11
C ILE A 730 2.03 -26.30 -10.02
N ALA A 731 3.10 -27.01 -9.64
CA ALA A 731 4.30 -27.17 -10.46
C ALA A 731 4.02 -27.97 -11.74
N TYR A 732 3.18 -29.00 -11.66
CA TYR A 732 2.74 -29.78 -12.81
C TYR A 732 1.94 -28.95 -13.82
N GLU A 733 0.99 -28.14 -13.35
CA GLU A 733 0.25 -27.22 -14.22
C GLU A 733 1.15 -26.12 -14.81
N ALA A 734 2.11 -25.60 -14.02
CA ALA A 734 3.10 -24.64 -14.51
C ALA A 734 3.95 -25.19 -15.66
N VAL A 735 4.44 -26.44 -15.57
CA VAL A 735 5.22 -27.07 -16.65
C VAL A 735 4.38 -27.32 -17.90
N LYS A 736 3.10 -27.71 -17.73
CA LYS A 736 2.18 -27.83 -18.87
C LYS A 736 2.01 -26.49 -19.59
N ILE A 737 1.85 -25.40 -18.84
CA ILE A 737 1.74 -24.04 -19.40
C ILE A 737 3.02 -23.63 -20.13
N LEU A 738 4.20 -23.91 -19.56
CA LEU A 738 5.48 -23.63 -20.22
C LEU A 738 5.63 -24.39 -21.55
N HIS A 739 5.22 -25.66 -21.60
CA HIS A 739 5.21 -26.42 -22.85
C HIS A 739 4.22 -25.85 -23.88
N GLU A 740 3.02 -25.48 -23.45
CA GLU A 740 2.01 -24.83 -24.31
C GLU A 740 2.50 -23.47 -24.86
N ALA A 741 3.31 -22.77 -24.07
CA ALA A 741 3.96 -21.52 -24.46
C ALA A 741 5.11 -21.71 -25.48
N GLY A 742 5.51 -22.96 -25.74
CA GLY A 742 6.49 -23.31 -26.77
C GLY A 742 7.83 -23.79 -26.22
N ILE A 743 8.00 -23.94 -24.90
CA ILE A 743 9.21 -24.56 -24.33
C ILE A 743 9.26 -26.04 -24.77
N PRO A 744 10.32 -26.49 -25.45
CA PRO A 744 10.38 -27.85 -25.95
C PRO A 744 10.29 -28.90 -24.85
N LYS A 745 9.51 -29.95 -25.13
CA LYS A 745 9.23 -31.07 -24.22
C LYS A 745 10.46 -31.84 -23.76
N ASN A 746 11.50 -31.86 -24.58
CA ASN A 746 12.78 -32.50 -24.28
C ASN A 746 13.77 -31.58 -23.55
N VAL A 747 13.46 -30.29 -23.40
CA VAL A 747 14.30 -29.29 -22.73
C VAL A 747 13.90 -29.08 -21.27
N LEU A 748 12.61 -29.11 -20.97
CA LEU A 748 12.07 -28.97 -19.61
C LEU A 748 11.40 -30.26 -19.16
N HIS A 749 11.81 -30.78 -18.00
CA HIS A 749 11.21 -31.98 -17.40
C HIS A 749 10.81 -31.70 -15.95
N LEU A 750 9.67 -32.26 -15.53
CA LEU A 750 9.22 -32.22 -14.13
C LEU A 750 9.55 -33.54 -13.45
N ILE A 751 10.22 -33.47 -12.31
CA ILE A 751 10.69 -34.64 -11.54
C ILE A 751 10.17 -34.51 -10.09
N PRO A 752 8.87 -34.76 -9.82
CA PRO A 752 8.33 -34.75 -8.46
C PRO A 752 8.88 -35.92 -7.63
N GLY A 753 8.93 -35.79 -6.31
CA GLY A 753 9.35 -36.87 -5.39
C GLY A 753 10.32 -36.42 -4.30
N ASP A 754 10.78 -37.33 -3.45
CA ASP A 754 11.61 -37.02 -2.28
C ASP A 754 12.91 -36.28 -2.63
N GLY A 755 13.13 -35.13 -2.01
CA GLY A 755 14.32 -34.31 -2.22
C GLY A 755 15.61 -34.99 -1.75
N GLY A 756 15.55 -35.74 -0.65
CA GLY A 756 16.71 -36.47 -0.12
C GLY A 756 17.17 -37.59 -1.05
N TYR A 757 16.22 -38.32 -1.62
CA TYR A 757 16.43 -39.43 -2.55
C TYR A 757 16.88 -38.94 -3.92
N LEU A 758 16.10 -38.08 -4.58
CA LEU A 758 16.42 -37.57 -5.92
C LEU A 758 17.69 -36.72 -5.92
N GLY A 759 17.93 -35.96 -4.86
CA GLY A 759 19.15 -35.17 -4.69
C GLY A 759 20.41 -36.03 -4.69
N LYS A 760 20.40 -37.18 -3.99
CA LYS A 760 21.52 -38.15 -3.97
C LYS A 760 21.81 -38.77 -5.33
N ILE A 761 20.83 -38.82 -6.22
CA ILE A 761 20.96 -39.37 -7.57
C ILE A 761 21.48 -38.30 -8.54
N LEU A 762 20.83 -37.13 -8.56
CA LEU A 762 21.07 -36.11 -9.60
C LEU A 762 22.26 -35.20 -9.30
N VAL A 763 22.42 -34.72 -8.06
CA VAL A 763 23.46 -33.73 -7.73
C VAL A 763 24.90 -34.23 -8.02
N PRO A 764 25.25 -35.50 -7.74
CA PRO A 764 26.59 -36.02 -8.05
C PRO A 764 26.85 -36.26 -9.54
N ASP A 765 25.82 -36.27 -10.41
CA ASP A 765 25.99 -36.59 -11.83
C ASP A 765 26.71 -35.46 -12.58
N ASN A 766 27.72 -35.82 -13.37
CA ASN A 766 28.57 -34.86 -14.06
C ASN A 766 27.88 -34.09 -15.19
N ARG A 767 26.72 -34.56 -15.67
CA ARG A 767 25.91 -33.87 -16.70
C ARG A 767 25.14 -32.67 -16.14
N ILE A 768 24.96 -32.57 -14.83
CA ILE A 768 24.41 -31.38 -14.18
C ILE A 768 25.46 -30.26 -14.23
N ALA A 769 25.11 -29.18 -14.92
CA ALA A 769 25.97 -28.01 -15.17
C ALA A 769 25.74 -26.86 -14.17
N GLY A 770 24.75 -26.98 -13.29
CA GLY A 770 24.45 -26.04 -12.23
C GLY A 770 23.22 -26.44 -11.42
N VAL A 771 23.10 -25.90 -10.21
CA VAL A 771 21.93 -26.10 -9.34
C VAL A 771 21.38 -24.74 -8.91
N ALA A 772 20.09 -24.53 -9.10
CA ALA A 772 19.34 -23.44 -8.50
C ALA A 772 18.45 -24.01 -7.42
N PHE A 773 18.69 -23.63 -6.16
CA PHE A 773 18.04 -24.15 -4.99
C PHE A 773 17.43 -23.02 -4.17
N THR A 774 16.20 -23.23 -3.70
CA THR A 774 15.61 -22.38 -2.67
C THR A 774 14.97 -23.26 -1.60
N GLY A 775 15.36 -23.04 -0.33
CA GLY A 775 14.92 -23.87 0.79
C GLY A 775 15.77 -23.65 2.04
N SER A 776 15.91 -24.68 2.88
CA SER A 776 16.64 -24.53 4.15
C SER A 776 18.16 -24.37 3.96
N THR A 777 18.80 -23.61 4.86
CA THR A 777 20.26 -23.46 4.89
C THR A 777 20.97 -24.81 5.04
N GLN A 778 20.39 -25.75 5.81
CA GLN A 778 20.93 -27.08 6.01
C GLN A 778 20.97 -27.88 4.69
N THR A 779 19.89 -27.87 3.92
CA THR A 779 19.83 -28.58 2.63
C THR A 779 20.77 -27.94 1.61
N ALA A 780 20.86 -26.61 1.55
CA ALA A 780 21.82 -25.92 0.69
C ALA A 780 23.27 -26.35 0.97
N GLN A 781 23.66 -26.48 2.25
CA GLN A 781 24.99 -26.95 2.63
C GLN A 781 25.24 -28.41 2.24
N ILE A 782 24.22 -29.27 2.30
CA ILE A 782 24.31 -30.66 1.84
C ILE A 782 24.56 -30.70 0.32
N ILE A 783 23.76 -29.95 -0.46
CA ILE A 783 23.94 -29.84 -1.92
C ILE A 783 25.35 -29.32 -2.25
N ASN A 784 25.79 -28.25 -1.57
CA ASN A 784 27.12 -27.69 -1.79
C ASN A 784 28.25 -28.71 -1.55
N LYS A 785 28.17 -29.48 -0.45
CA LYS A 785 29.15 -30.54 -0.15
C LYS A 785 29.13 -31.65 -1.21
N MET A 786 27.95 -32.03 -1.70
CA MET A 786 27.84 -33.03 -2.76
C MET A 786 28.44 -32.55 -4.08
N LEU A 787 28.18 -31.29 -4.46
CA LEU A 787 28.79 -30.67 -5.64
C LEU A 787 30.31 -30.58 -5.52
N ALA A 788 30.83 -30.21 -4.34
CA ALA A 788 32.26 -30.10 -4.08
C ALA A 788 33.00 -31.45 -4.11
N ASN A 789 32.29 -32.56 -3.90
CA ASN A 789 32.86 -33.91 -3.95
C ASN A 789 32.91 -34.52 -5.37
N ARG A 790 32.46 -33.79 -6.40
CA ARG A 790 32.53 -34.26 -7.81
C ARG A 790 33.95 -34.17 -8.35
N ASP A 791 34.34 -35.15 -9.16
CA ASP A 791 35.60 -35.14 -9.92
C ASP A 791 35.52 -34.29 -11.23
N GLY A 792 34.35 -33.70 -11.52
CA GLY A 792 34.07 -32.91 -12.73
C GLY A 792 34.26 -31.40 -12.57
N PRO A 793 33.75 -30.59 -13.52
CA PRO A 793 33.80 -29.13 -13.42
C PRO A 793 33.15 -28.59 -12.14
N ILE A 794 33.70 -27.52 -11.56
CA ILE A 794 33.05 -26.80 -10.47
C ILE A 794 31.85 -26.05 -11.05
N VAL A 795 30.65 -26.50 -10.72
CA VAL A 795 29.41 -25.94 -11.24
C VAL A 795 28.84 -24.86 -10.31
N PRO A 796 28.05 -23.90 -10.84
CA PRO A 796 27.34 -22.92 -10.03
C PRO A 796 26.32 -23.58 -9.10
N LEU A 797 26.30 -23.12 -7.85
CA LEU A 797 25.17 -23.25 -6.94
C LEU A 797 24.60 -21.84 -6.71
N ILE A 798 23.32 -21.66 -7.02
CA ILE A 798 22.53 -20.51 -6.57
C ILE A 798 21.67 -21.06 -5.45
N ALA A 799 21.95 -20.68 -4.22
CA ALA A 799 21.19 -21.14 -3.05
C ALA A 799 20.62 -19.93 -2.32
N GLU A 800 19.30 -19.76 -2.38
CA GLU A 800 18.56 -18.78 -1.59
C GLU A 800 17.92 -19.49 -0.39
N THR A 801 18.18 -19.00 0.82
CA THR A 801 17.85 -19.71 2.06
C THR A 801 17.10 -18.81 3.06
N GLY A 802 16.95 -19.28 4.29
CA GLY A 802 16.15 -18.62 5.34
C GLY A 802 16.77 -17.34 5.92
N GLY A 803 16.08 -16.74 6.89
CA GLY A 803 16.53 -15.53 7.58
C GLY A 803 16.01 -15.40 9.01
N LEU A 804 16.83 -14.82 9.89
CA LEU A 804 16.38 -14.24 11.16
C LEU A 804 16.11 -12.75 10.97
N ASN A 805 15.06 -12.44 10.22
CA ASN A 805 14.77 -11.08 9.77
C ASN A 805 14.30 -10.20 10.93
N ALA A 806 14.84 -8.99 10.98
CA ALA A 806 14.62 -8.05 12.06
C ALA A 806 13.92 -6.76 11.59
N MET A 807 13.12 -6.16 12.46
CA MET A 807 12.60 -4.81 12.30
C MET A 807 13.05 -3.95 13.49
N ILE A 808 13.58 -2.76 13.24
CA ILE A 808 13.86 -1.76 14.29
C ILE A 808 12.80 -0.67 14.22
N VAL A 809 12.23 -0.33 15.37
CA VAL A 809 11.27 0.77 15.53
C VAL A 809 11.82 1.74 16.57
N ASP A 810 12.02 2.99 16.16
CA ASP A 810 12.35 4.07 17.09
C ASP A 810 11.10 4.86 17.51
N SER A 811 11.27 5.73 18.49
CA SER A 811 10.18 6.54 19.06
C SER A 811 9.61 7.62 18.13
N SER A 812 10.19 7.82 16.93
CA SER A 812 9.66 8.71 15.91
C SER A 812 8.66 8.04 14.96
N ALA A 813 8.55 6.72 15.01
CA ALA A 813 7.64 5.96 14.17
C ALA A 813 6.16 6.20 14.52
N LEU A 814 5.29 6.03 13.53
CA LEU A 814 3.83 6.04 13.72
C LEU A 814 3.36 4.67 14.23
N LEU A 815 2.81 4.61 15.44
CA LEU A 815 2.53 3.34 16.13
C LEU A 815 1.50 2.48 15.38
N GLU A 816 0.50 3.13 14.80
CA GLU A 816 -0.58 2.55 14.00
C GLU A 816 -0.02 1.84 12.76
N GLN A 817 0.87 2.53 12.04
CA GLN A 817 1.55 1.97 10.87
C GLN A 817 2.47 0.82 11.25
N VAL A 818 3.27 0.99 12.31
CA VAL A 818 4.14 -0.07 12.83
C VAL A 818 3.33 -1.33 13.16
N THR A 819 2.17 -1.18 13.83
CA THR A 819 1.29 -2.30 14.16
C THR A 819 0.87 -3.05 12.90
N THR A 820 0.32 -2.36 11.89
CA THR A 820 -0.07 -2.99 10.61
C THR A 820 1.10 -3.68 9.94
N ASP A 821 2.26 -3.02 9.84
CA ASP A 821 3.44 -3.56 9.19
C ASP A 821 4.03 -4.77 9.92
N VAL A 822 3.95 -4.81 11.26
CA VAL A 822 4.35 -5.96 12.09
C VAL A 822 3.43 -7.13 11.87
N LEU A 823 2.10 -6.94 11.91
CA LEU A 823 1.13 -8.02 11.69
C LEU A 823 1.30 -8.63 10.30
N LEU A 824 1.39 -7.79 9.27
CA LEU A 824 1.64 -8.23 7.91
C LEU A 824 2.99 -8.95 7.80
N SER A 825 4.07 -8.40 8.36
CA SER A 825 5.39 -9.00 8.21
C SER A 825 5.56 -10.31 8.97
N ALA A 826 4.97 -10.44 10.16
CA ALA A 826 5.18 -11.59 11.05
C ALA A 826 4.20 -12.73 10.79
N PHE A 827 2.92 -12.43 10.51
CA PHE A 827 1.86 -13.42 10.56
C PHE A 827 1.23 -13.74 9.21
N ARG A 828 1.32 -12.84 8.22
CA ARG A 828 0.82 -13.11 6.86
C ARG A 828 1.37 -14.42 6.31
N SER A 829 0.52 -15.20 5.63
CA SER A 829 0.83 -16.57 5.17
C SER A 829 1.23 -17.52 6.31
N ALA A 830 0.66 -17.33 7.50
CA ALA A 830 1.05 -18.02 8.74
C ALA A 830 2.56 -17.90 9.04
N GLY A 831 3.19 -16.76 8.69
CA GLY A 831 4.63 -16.56 8.86
C GLY A 831 5.52 -17.47 8.00
N GLN A 832 4.95 -18.17 7.01
CA GLN A 832 5.66 -19.10 6.11
C GLN A 832 6.32 -18.38 4.92
N ARG A 833 6.88 -17.19 5.15
CA ARG A 833 7.68 -16.45 4.16
C ARG A 833 9.12 -16.39 4.64
N CYS A 834 10.09 -16.60 3.76
CA CYS A 834 11.50 -16.42 4.10
C CYS A 834 11.79 -14.97 4.53
N SER A 835 11.01 -14.00 4.05
CA SER A 835 11.09 -12.58 4.42
C SER A 835 10.32 -12.19 5.69
N ALA A 836 9.61 -13.13 6.34
CA ALA A 836 8.75 -12.82 7.48
C ALA A 836 9.54 -12.25 8.66
N LEU A 837 8.94 -11.31 9.39
CA LEU A 837 9.51 -10.73 10.60
C LEU A 837 9.62 -11.78 11.70
N ARG A 838 10.84 -12.00 12.19
CA ARG A 838 11.13 -12.93 13.28
C ARG A 838 11.39 -12.20 14.59
N VAL A 839 12.07 -11.04 14.52
CA VAL A 839 12.49 -10.27 15.70
C VAL A 839 12.20 -8.79 15.53
N LEU A 840 11.35 -8.24 16.38
CA LEU A 840 11.04 -6.82 16.45
C LEU A 840 11.82 -6.17 17.59
N PHE A 841 12.65 -5.19 17.25
CA PHE A 841 13.36 -4.35 18.22
C PHE A 841 12.58 -3.04 18.39
N ILE A 842 12.13 -2.76 19.61
CA ILE A 842 11.34 -1.56 19.91
C ILE A 842 12.11 -0.70 20.91
N GLN A 843 12.23 0.59 20.62
CA GLN A 843 12.80 1.55 21.57
C GLN A 843 11.96 1.60 22.85
N GLU A 844 12.62 1.55 24.01
CA GLU A 844 11.99 1.45 25.33
C GLU A 844 10.85 2.46 25.54
N ASP A 845 11.06 3.72 25.12
CA ASP A 845 10.14 4.84 25.34
C ASP A 845 8.72 4.65 24.76
N ILE A 846 8.58 3.79 23.74
CA ILE A 846 7.29 3.50 23.09
C ILE A 846 6.86 2.03 23.23
N ALA A 847 7.70 1.20 23.86
CA ALA A 847 7.56 -0.25 23.79
C ALA A 847 6.25 -0.75 24.42
N GLU A 848 5.86 -0.24 25.59
CA GLU A 848 4.61 -0.66 26.25
C GLU A 848 3.37 -0.39 25.39
N LYS A 849 3.22 0.84 24.90
CA LYS A 849 2.07 1.25 24.06
C LYS A 849 2.06 0.46 22.74
N GLN A 850 3.21 0.33 22.09
CA GLN A 850 3.35 -0.38 20.83
C GLN A 850 3.03 -1.89 20.98
N ILE A 851 3.54 -2.55 22.02
CA ILE A 851 3.26 -3.97 22.29
C ILE A 851 1.77 -4.17 22.57
N LYS A 852 1.15 -3.32 23.39
CA LYS A 852 -0.29 -3.39 23.68
C LYS A 852 -1.11 -3.31 22.39
N MET A 853 -0.80 -2.35 21.50
CA MET A 853 -1.48 -2.18 20.22
C MET A 853 -1.25 -3.38 19.28
N ILE A 854 -0.04 -3.92 19.21
CA ILE A 854 0.27 -5.13 18.41
C ILE A 854 -0.53 -6.33 18.91
N CYS A 855 -0.57 -6.58 20.22
CA CYS A 855 -1.32 -7.70 20.80
C CYS A 855 -2.82 -7.54 20.58
N GLY A 856 -3.37 -6.33 20.81
CA GLY A 856 -4.78 -6.04 20.58
C GLY A 856 -5.17 -6.20 19.10
N ALA A 857 -4.34 -5.72 18.17
CA ALA A 857 -4.61 -5.89 16.75
C ALA A 857 -4.41 -7.35 16.28
N ALA A 858 -3.45 -8.09 16.86
CA ALA A 858 -3.27 -9.52 16.59
C ALA A 858 -4.48 -10.36 17.03
N GLN A 859 -5.17 -9.96 18.10
CA GLN A 859 -6.41 -10.59 18.56
C GLN A 859 -7.51 -10.59 17.49
N GLU A 860 -7.49 -9.60 16.62
CA GLU A 860 -8.48 -9.40 15.57
C GLU A 860 -8.22 -10.26 14.32
N LEU A 861 -7.12 -11.02 14.27
CA LEU A 861 -6.77 -11.90 13.16
C LEU A 861 -7.61 -13.18 13.18
N LYS A 862 -8.20 -13.51 12.04
CA LYS A 862 -9.00 -14.73 11.87
C LYS A 862 -8.15 -15.85 11.28
N ILE A 863 -8.02 -16.93 12.04
CA ILE A 863 -7.45 -18.20 11.59
C ILE A 863 -8.59 -19.05 11.00
N GLY A 864 -8.36 -19.67 9.84
CA GLY A 864 -9.37 -20.56 9.27
C GLY A 864 -9.11 -21.01 7.84
N ASP A 865 -10.16 -21.54 7.21
CA ASP A 865 -10.13 -22.01 5.82
C ASP A 865 -9.72 -20.87 4.87
N PRO A 866 -8.62 -21.01 4.11
CA PRO A 866 -8.10 -19.95 3.25
C PRO A 866 -9.01 -19.58 2.07
N ILE A 867 -10.03 -20.39 1.75
CA ILE A 867 -11.02 -20.06 0.72
C ILE A 867 -12.02 -18.98 1.17
N GLN A 868 -12.14 -18.76 2.49
CA GLN A 868 -13.01 -17.72 3.01
C GLN A 868 -12.32 -16.37 2.94
N LEU A 869 -13.00 -15.37 2.39
CA LEU A 869 -12.43 -14.03 2.22
C LEU A 869 -12.03 -13.39 3.57
N SER A 870 -12.74 -13.74 4.64
CA SER A 870 -12.46 -13.26 6.00
C SER A 870 -11.22 -13.86 6.66
N THR A 871 -10.59 -14.87 6.06
CA THR A 871 -9.44 -15.56 6.68
C THR A 871 -8.17 -14.73 6.49
N ASP A 872 -7.51 -14.40 7.60
CA ASP A 872 -6.22 -13.68 7.59
C ASP A 872 -5.03 -14.66 7.66
N ILE A 873 -5.21 -15.77 8.38
CA ILE A 873 -4.17 -16.78 8.66
C ILE A 873 -4.67 -18.16 8.23
N GLY A 874 -4.07 -18.70 7.17
CA GLY A 874 -4.29 -20.06 6.69
C GLY A 874 -3.55 -21.13 7.52
N PRO A 875 -3.57 -22.40 7.08
CA PRO A 875 -2.87 -23.48 7.76
C PRO A 875 -1.33 -23.40 7.56
N ILE A 876 -0.63 -24.12 8.42
CA ILE A 876 0.74 -24.57 8.22
C ILE A 876 0.74 -25.71 7.20
N ILE A 877 1.79 -25.83 6.40
CA ILE A 877 1.81 -26.74 5.25
C ILE A 877 1.65 -28.22 5.61
N ASP A 878 2.27 -28.68 6.70
CA ASP A 878 2.30 -30.10 7.07
C ASP A 878 2.46 -30.33 8.58
N LYS A 879 2.29 -31.60 8.98
CA LYS A 879 2.42 -32.04 10.37
C LYS A 879 3.83 -31.84 10.94
N ALA A 880 4.87 -32.07 10.14
CA ALA A 880 6.26 -31.89 10.59
C ALA A 880 6.55 -30.44 10.98
N SER A 881 5.99 -29.49 10.23
CA SER A 881 6.07 -28.06 10.52
C SER A 881 5.28 -27.69 11.79
N ILE A 882 4.09 -28.25 11.99
CA ILE A 882 3.33 -28.10 13.25
C ILE A 882 4.14 -28.60 14.45
N ASP A 883 4.79 -29.75 14.33
CA ASP A 883 5.56 -30.34 15.42
C ASP A 883 6.80 -29.50 15.75
N MET A 884 7.47 -28.94 14.74
CA MET A 884 8.57 -27.99 14.91
C MET A 884 8.13 -26.73 15.66
N LEU A 885 7.00 -26.13 15.27
CA LEU A 885 6.46 -24.92 15.91
C LEU A 885 6.01 -25.19 17.34
N THR A 886 5.39 -26.34 17.58
CA THR A 886 4.98 -26.79 18.92
C THR A 886 6.20 -26.98 19.81
N GLN A 887 7.26 -27.62 19.30
CA GLN A 887 8.50 -27.78 20.06
C GLN A 887 9.17 -26.44 20.38
N HIS A 888 9.16 -25.48 19.46
CA HIS A 888 9.72 -24.14 19.71
C HIS A 888 8.95 -23.40 20.81
N THR A 889 7.62 -23.38 20.73
CA THR A 889 6.79 -22.70 21.75
C THR A 889 6.90 -23.36 23.13
N GLN A 890 7.05 -24.70 23.19
CA GLN A 890 7.37 -25.38 24.43
C GLN A 890 8.72 -24.90 25.01
N LYS A 891 9.79 -24.88 24.20
CA LYS A 891 11.11 -24.38 24.62
C LYS A 891 11.06 -22.93 25.11
N MET A 892 10.32 -22.06 24.41
CA MET A 892 10.14 -20.66 24.81
C MET A 892 9.34 -20.51 26.10
N SER A 893 8.45 -21.45 26.43
CA SER A 893 7.73 -21.46 27.71
C SER A 893 8.57 -21.97 28.89
N GLU A 894 9.60 -22.78 28.61
CA GLU A 894 10.54 -23.31 29.60
C GLU A 894 11.73 -22.37 29.86
N ASP A 895 12.03 -21.45 28.93
CA ASP A 895 13.06 -20.44 29.07
C ASP A 895 12.61 -19.30 30.00
N LYS A 896 13.37 -19.07 31.08
CA LYS A 896 13.08 -18.03 32.08
C LYS A 896 13.30 -16.61 31.56
N ASP A 897 14.09 -16.47 30.50
CA ASP A 897 14.39 -15.19 29.84
C ASP A 897 13.47 -14.96 28.62
N SER A 898 12.35 -15.68 28.56
CA SER A 898 11.30 -15.56 27.55
C SER A 898 9.94 -15.40 28.23
N ASN A 899 9.16 -14.41 27.82
CA ASN A 899 7.84 -14.12 28.34
C ASN A 899 6.80 -14.20 27.21
N LEU A 900 5.75 -14.99 27.39
CA LEU A 900 4.63 -15.02 26.43
C LEU A 900 3.77 -13.77 26.66
N LEU A 901 3.80 -12.84 25.70
CA LEU A 901 2.98 -11.63 25.75
C LEU A 901 1.56 -11.91 25.27
N PHE A 902 1.43 -12.66 24.18
CA PHE A 902 0.12 -12.94 23.59
C PHE A 902 0.14 -14.20 22.74
N LYS A 903 -1.00 -14.89 22.71
CA LYS A 903 -1.30 -16.00 21.81
C LYS A 903 -2.69 -15.74 21.24
N VAL A 904 -2.79 -15.69 19.92
CA VAL A 904 -4.08 -15.50 19.25
C VAL A 904 -5.01 -16.68 19.62
N PRO A 905 -6.25 -16.41 20.06
CA PRO A 905 -7.21 -17.46 20.33
C PRO A 905 -7.50 -18.30 19.07
N MET A 906 -7.55 -19.61 19.23
CA MET A 906 -7.89 -20.55 18.16
C MET A 906 -8.83 -21.61 18.73
N ASP A 907 -9.97 -21.82 18.08
CA ASP A 907 -10.88 -22.89 18.45
C ASP A 907 -10.36 -24.23 17.90
N THR A 908 -9.68 -24.97 18.76
CA THR A 908 -9.06 -26.26 18.43
C THR A 908 -10.05 -27.33 17.98
N ASN A 909 -11.35 -27.18 18.28
CA ASN A 909 -12.37 -28.15 17.89
C ASN A 909 -12.98 -27.88 16.51
N SER A 910 -12.74 -26.70 15.94
CA SER A 910 -13.40 -26.23 14.72
C SER A 910 -12.63 -26.50 13.43
N HIS A 911 -11.41 -27.05 13.52
CA HIS A 911 -10.49 -27.15 12.38
C HIS A 911 -9.94 -28.57 12.19
N ASN A 912 -10.30 -29.21 11.06
CA ASN A 912 -9.76 -30.52 10.64
C ASN A 912 -8.52 -30.34 9.74
N GLY A 913 -7.57 -29.50 10.15
CA GLY A 913 -6.43 -29.04 9.35
C GLY A 913 -5.19 -28.75 10.19
N TYR A 914 -4.07 -28.45 9.54
CA TYR A 914 -2.80 -28.11 10.18
C TYR A 914 -2.74 -26.63 10.60
N PHE A 915 -3.58 -26.21 11.53
CA PHE A 915 -3.59 -24.82 12.01
C PHE A 915 -2.69 -24.60 13.22
N PHE A 916 -2.04 -23.43 13.26
CA PHE A 916 -1.20 -22.98 14.36
C PHE A 916 -1.46 -21.49 14.63
N PRO A 917 -1.81 -21.10 15.87
CA PRO A 917 -2.11 -19.70 16.15
C PRO A 917 -0.85 -18.84 16.17
N PRO A 918 -0.94 -17.55 15.85
CA PRO A 918 0.17 -16.63 16.09
C PRO A 918 0.57 -16.52 17.57
N TYR A 919 1.88 -16.49 17.83
CA TYR A 919 2.48 -16.28 19.15
C TYR A 919 3.36 -15.02 19.16
N ILE A 920 3.33 -14.27 20.27
CA ILE A 920 4.18 -13.12 20.53
C ILE A 920 4.93 -13.36 21.84
N TYR A 921 6.25 -13.48 21.75
CA TYR A 921 7.13 -13.60 22.91
C TYR A 921 7.97 -12.33 23.07
N GLU A 922 8.22 -11.92 24.31
CA GLU A 922 9.29 -11.00 24.66
C GLU A 922 10.52 -11.81 25.08
N ILE A 923 11.68 -11.52 24.50
CA ILE A 923 12.96 -12.18 24.79
C ILE A 923 14.02 -11.13 25.11
N GLN A 924 15.11 -11.54 25.76
CA GLN A 924 16.18 -10.62 26.17
C GLN A 924 17.19 -10.32 25.06
N LYS A 925 17.55 -11.33 24.25
CA LYS A 925 18.58 -11.21 23.21
C LYS A 925 18.26 -12.07 22.01
N ILE A 926 18.56 -11.57 20.82
CA ILE A 926 18.37 -12.32 19.56
C ILE A 926 19.15 -13.65 19.54
N SER A 927 20.26 -13.73 20.29
CA SER A 927 21.07 -14.95 20.42
C SER A 927 20.35 -16.14 21.07
N GLN A 928 19.19 -15.92 21.71
CA GLN A 928 18.30 -17.01 22.16
C GLN A 928 17.77 -17.83 20.96
N LEU A 929 17.65 -17.19 19.79
CA LEU A 929 17.24 -17.82 18.54
C LEU A 929 18.48 -18.35 17.81
N LYS A 930 18.63 -19.69 17.77
CA LYS A 930 19.79 -20.35 17.13
C LYS A 930 19.63 -20.56 15.62
N GLN A 931 18.39 -20.58 15.15
CA GLN A 931 18.03 -20.84 13.76
C GLN A 931 16.67 -20.21 13.48
N GLU A 932 16.31 -20.12 12.20
CA GLU A 932 14.97 -19.70 11.79
C GLU A 932 13.89 -20.66 12.32
N VAL A 933 12.76 -20.07 12.76
CA VAL A 933 11.53 -20.78 13.10
C VAL A 933 10.46 -20.37 12.09
N PHE A 934 10.09 -21.30 11.21
CA PHE A 934 9.29 -21.02 10.03
C PHE A 934 7.78 -21.11 10.31
N GLY A 935 7.23 -20.09 10.96
CA GLY A 935 5.80 -19.99 11.28
C GLY A 935 5.44 -18.66 11.94
N PRO A 936 4.21 -18.50 12.46
CA PRO A 936 3.67 -17.23 12.90
C PRO A 936 4.10 -16.92 14.35
N ILE A 937 5.41 -16.83 14.59
CA ILE A 937 5.97 -16.56 15.92
C ILE A 937 6.83 -15.30 15.85
N LEU A 938 6.35 -14.24 16.51
CA LEU A 938 7.06 -12.98 16.66
C LEU A 938 7.82 -12.96 17.99
N HIS A 939 9.08 -12.53 17.95
CA HIS A 939 9.87 -12.26 19.14
C HIS A 939 10.11 -10.75 19.25
N ILE A 940 9.96 -10.19 20.44
CA ILE A 940 10.13 -8.76 20.71
C ILE A 940 11.31 -8.58 21.65
N ILE A 941 12.16 -7.60 21.35
CA ILE A 941 13.28 -7.17 22.19
C ILE A 941 13.14 -5.66 22.40
N ARG A 942 13.17 -5.20 23.64
CA ARG A 942 13.28 -3.78 23.94
C ARG A 942 14.73 -3.33 23.91
N PHE A 943 14.98 -2.09 23.47
CA PHE A 943 16.32 -1.52 23.52
C PHE A 943 16.29 -0.05 23.93
N ASN A 944 17.32 0.39 24.66
CA ASN A 944 17.54 1.82 24.89
C ASN A 944 18.19 2.43 23.65
N LYS A 945 17.86 3.68 23.33
CA LYS A 945 18.42 4.38 22.16
C LYS A 945 19.95 4.33 22.09
N SER A 946 20.62 4.45 23.24
CA SER A 946 22.09 4.37 23.37
C SER A 946 22.67 3.02 22.91
N GLN A 947 21.87 1.97 22.87
CA GLN A 947 22.25 0.62 22.47
C GLN A 947 22.03 0.35 20.98
N LEU A 948 21.59 1.33 20.18
CA LEU A 948 21.28 1.12 18.76
C LEU A 948 22.44 0.48 17.97
N ASN A 949 23.69 0.87 18.24
CA ASN A 949 24.86 0.25 17.59
C ASN A 949 25.07 -1.21 18.02
N GLU A 950 24.76 -1.55 19.27
CA GLU A 950 24.81 -2.93 19.78
C GLU A 950 23.72 -3.77 19.10
N VAL A 951 22.49 -3.24 18.99
CA VAL A 951 21.38 -3.90 18.26
C VAL A 951 21.77 -4.23 16.81
N ILE A 952 22.37 -3.28 16.09
CA ILE A 952 22.84 -3.52 14.72
C ILE A 952 23.91 -4.63 14.69
N SER A 953 24.84 -4.61 15.66
CA SER A 953 25.88 -5.63 15.78
C SER A 953 25.27 -7.01 16.06
N ASP A 954 24.30 -7.09 16.96
CA ASP A 954 23.60 -8.31 17.34
C ASP A 954 22.86 -8.92 16.15
N ILE A 955 22.13 -8.12 15.38
CA ILE A 955 21.44 -8.59 14.15
C ILE A 955 22.47 -9.15 13.15
N ASN A 956 23.55 -8.42 12.89
CA ASN A 956 24.60 -8.85 11.97
C ASN A 956 25.31 -10.13 12.46
N SER A 957 25.44 -10.33 13.77
CA SER A 957 26.12 -11.48 14.37
C SER A 957 25.39 -12.80 14.19
N THR A 958 24.09 -12.76 13.84
CA THR A 958 23.31 -13.97 13.53
C THR A 958 23.85 -14.72 12.32
N GLY A 959 24.63 -14.04 11.46
CA GLY A 959 25.14 -14.59 10.19
C GLY A 959 24.10 -14.67 9.08
N TYR A 960 22.82 -14.44 9.37
CA TYR A 960 21.76 -14.24 8.38
C TYR A 960 21.79 -12.82 7.82
N GLY A 961 21.11 -12.61 6.70
CA GLY A 961 21.15 -11.35 5.99
C GLY A 961 20.13 -11.23 4.87
N LEU A 962 18.86 -11.59 5.11
CA LEU A 962 17.81 -11.59 4.08
C LEU A 962 17.02 -10.28 4.04
N THR A 963 16.03 -10.10 4.93
CA THR A 963 15.24 -8.85 5.03
C THR A 963 15.46 -8.12 6.35
N PHE A 964 15.34 -6.79 6.29
CA PHE A 964 15.33 -5.90 7.44
C PHE A 964 14.37 -4.73 7.19
N SER A 965 13.65 -4.31 8.22
CA SER A 965 12.83 -3.09 8.18
C SER A 965 13.25 -2.08 9.25
N LEU A 966 13.16 -0.80 8.92
CA LEU A 966 13.34 0.30 9.86
C LEU A 966 12.12 1.22 9.79
N GLN A 967 11.52 1.47 10.95
CA GLN A 967 10.43 2.42 11.15
C GLN A 967 11.00 3.63 11.89
N SER A 968 11.21 4.73 11.17
CA SER A 968 11.83 5.96 11.68
C SER A 968 11.51 7.15 10.76
N ARG A 969 11.50 8.35 11.32
CA ARG A 969 11.40 9.62 10.59
C ARG A 969 12.71 10.41 10.57
N ILE A 970 13.78 9.85 11.15
CA ILE A 970 15.09 10.49 11.28
C ILE A 970 15.98 10.00 10.13
N GLN A 971 16.21 10.87 9.16
CA GLN A 971 16.90 10.52 7.92
C GLN A 971 18.35 10.09 8.16
N SER A 972 19.08 10.76 9.05
CA SER A 972 20.46 10.39 9.37
C SER A 972 20.58 9.03 10.03
N GLN A 973 19.59 8.65 10.85
CA GLN A 973 19.50 7.30 11.40
C GLN A 973 19.18 6.29 10.31
N ILE A 974 18.21 6.57 9.44
CA ILE A 974 17.88 5.71 8.28
C ILE A 974 19.12 5.44 7.45
N ASP A 975 19.87 6.49 7.10
CA ASP A 975 21.09 6.37 6.30
C ASP A 975 22.18 5.59 7.03
N THR A 976 22.34 5.82 8.34
CA THR A 976 23.38 5.17 9.16
C THR A 976 23.10 3.69 9.35
N ILE A 977 21.86 3.33 9.70
CA ILE A 977 21.44 1.95 9.91
C ILE A 977 21.50 1.19 8.59
N SER A 978 20.95 1.75 7.51
CA SER A 978 20.95 1.13 6.18
C SER A 978 22.35 0.83 5.66
N LYS A 979 23.35 1.67 6.00
CA LYS A 979 24.76 1.44 5.66
C LYS A 979 25.45 0.38 6.51
N LYS A 980 25.06 0.23 7.79
CA LYS A 980 25.72 -0.67 8.74
C LYS A 980 25.10 -2.07 8.78
N ILE A 981 23.80 -2.19 8.50
CA ILE A 981 23.09 -3.47 8.53
C ILE A 981 23.56 -4.34 7.35
N SER A 982 23.84 -5.61 7.62
CA SER A 982 24.39 -6.56 6.64
C SER A 982 23.30 -7.48 6.07
N VAL A 983 22.30 -6.89 5.41
CA VAL A 983 21.18 -7.62 4.80
C VAL A 983 21.08 -7.38 3.29
N GLY A 984 20.34 -8.25 2.60
CA GLY A 984 20.11 -8.15 1.17
C GLY A 984 19.00 -7.17 0.78
N ASN A 985 17.92 -7.07 1.57
CA ASN A 985 16.77 -6.22 1.30
C ASN A 985 16.44 -5.37 2.53
N VAL A 986 16.46 -4.05 2.37
CA VAL A 986 16.12 -3.07 3.42
C VAL A 986 14.81 -2.37 3.05
N TYR A 987 13.89 -2.30 3.99
CA TYR A 987 12.59 -1.66 3.86
C TYR A 987 12.48 -0.51 4.86
N ILE A 988 12.08 0.68 4.42
CA ILE A 988 11.94 1.86 5.29
C ILE A 988 10.48 2.25 5.35
N ASN A 989 9.94 2.40 6.56
CA ASN A 989 8.55 2.82 6.81
C ASN A 989 7.50 2.01 6.03
N ARG A 990 7.68 0.69 6.01
CA ARG A 990 6.76 -0.29 5.41
C ARG A 990 7.06 -1.71 5.93
N ASN A 991 6.13 -2.62 5.69
CA ASN A 991 6.35 -4.06 5.85
C ASN A 991 7.53 -4.56 5.00
N GLN A 992 8.10 -5.71 5.38
CA GLN A 992 9.30 -6.30 4.75
C GLN A 992 9.03 -7.53 3.89
N ILE A 993 7.79 -7.68 3.42
CA ILE A 993 7.36 -8.83 2.60
C ILE A 993 6.89 -8.37 1.22
N GLY A 994 6.69 -9.31 0.30
CA GLY A 994 6.13 -9.02 -1.03
C GLY A 994 7.08 -8.21 -1.92
N ALA A 995 8.34 -8.62 -2.01
CA ALA A 995 9.30 -8.00 -2.92
C ALA A 995 8.83 -8.15 -4.37
N ALA A 996 8.71 -7.04 -5.11
CA ALA A 996 8.25 -7.07 -6.49
C ALA A 996 9.44 -7.28 -7.46
N VAL A 997 9.26 -8.20 -8.40
CA VAL A 997 10.27 -8.56 -9.42
C VAL A 997 10.67 -7.33 -10.24
N GLY A 998 11.98 -7.10 -10.38
CA GLY A 998 12.54 -5.97 -11.11
C GLY A 998 12.43 -4.62 -10.38
N ILE A 999 11.79 -4.56 -9.21
CA ILE A 999 11.66 -3.34 -8.39
C ILE A 999 12.46 -3.49 -7.10
N GLN A 1000 12.26 -4.58 -6.35
CA GLN A 1000 13.08 -4.95 -5.19
C GLN A 1000 13.74 -6.32 -5.42
N PRO A 1001 14.77 -6.43 -6.28
CA PRO A 1001 15.50 -7.69 -6.48
C PRO A 1001 15.78 -8.41 -5.16
N PHE A 1002 15.29 -9.63 -5.05
CA PHE A 1002 15.16 -10.33 -3.78
C PHE A 1002 16.26 -11.35 -3.61
N GLY A 1003 16.88 -11.36 -2.42
CA GLY A 1003 17.90 -12.34 -2.06
C GLY A 1003 18.83 -11.83 -1.00
N GLY A 1004 19.42 -12.75 -0.25
CA GLY A 1004 20.18 -12.45 0.96
C GLY A 1004 21.69 -12.46 0.79
N ARG A 1005 22.38 -12.47 1.92
CA ARG A 1005 23.83 -12.73 2.05
C ARG A 1005 24.11 -13.60 3.29
N GLY A 1006 25.32 -14.12 3.39
CA GLY A 1006 25.71 -14.97 4.53
C GLY A 1006 24.93 -16.28 4.53
N LEU A 1007 24.31 -16.63 5.66
CA LEU A 1007 23.48 -17.83 5.81
C LEU A 1007 22.15 -17.76 5.04
N SER A 1008 21.79 -16.58 4.51
CA SER A 1008 20.55 -16.34 3.77
C SER A 1008 20.65 -16.53 2.26
N GLY A 1009 21.86 -16.67 1.73
CA GLY A 1009 22.02 -17.09 0.35
C GLY A 1009 23.34 -16.72 -0.29
N THR A 1010 23.55 -17.26 -1.48
CA THR A 1010 24.74 -17.02 -2.30
C THR A 1010 24.57 -15.81 -3.22
N GLY A 1011 23.32 -15.45 -3.55
CA GLY A 1011 23.00 -14.64 -4.72
C GLY A 1011 23.38 -15.33 -6.03
N PRO A 1012 23.23 -14.62 -7.18
CA PRO A 1012 22.67 -13.28 -7.30
C PRO A 1012 21.18 -13.20 -6.97
N LYS A 1013 20.65 -11.99 -6.76
CA LYS A 1013 19.25 -11.75 -6.40
C LYS A 1013 18.29 -12.18 -7.50
N ALA A 1014 17.28 -12.97 -7.15
CA ALA A 1014 16.17 -13.27 -8.04
C ALA A 1014 15.40 -11.99 -8.40
N GLY A 1015 14.94 -11.90 -9.65
CA GLY A 1015 14.22 -10.74 -10.17
C GLY A 1015 15.10 -9.51 -10.29
N GLY A 1016 16.42 -9.70 -10.31
CA GLY A 1016 17.41 -8.65 -10.53
C GLY A 1016 18.20 -8.84 -11.83
N PRO A 1017 18.92 -7.78 -12.25
CA PRO A 1017 19.60 -7.77 -13.54
C PRO A 1017 20.76 -8.78 -13.63
N HIS A 1018 21.35 -9.15 -12.50
CA HIS A 1018 22.51 -10.05 -12.46
C HIS A 1018 22.15 -11.54 -12.41
N TYR A 1019 20.86 -11.89 -12.36
CA TYR A 1019 20.44 -13.28 -12.12
C TYR A 1019 20.79 -14.19 -13.30
N LEU A 1020 20.40 -13.80 -14.54
CA LEU A 1020 20.59 -14.63 -15.73
C LEU A 1020 22.06 -14.94 -16.03
N GLN A 1021 22.96 -14.01 -15.73
CA GLN A 1021 24.40 -14.17 -15.97
C GLN A 1021 24.97 -15.38 -15.21
N ARG A 1022 24.43 -15.71 -14.03
CA ARG A 1022 24.90 -16.88 -13.26
C ARG A 1022 24.49 -18.21 -13.90
N PHE A 1023 23.43 -18.21 -14.70
CA PHE A 1023 22.98 -19.36 -15.50
C PHE A 1023 23.73 -19.47 -16.84
N SER A 1024 24.55 -18.49 -17.21
CA SER A 1024 25.31 -18.46 -18.46
C SER A 1024 26.82 -18.58 -18.25
N THR A 1025 27.55 -18.91 -19.31
CA THR A 1025 29.02 -18.87 -19.37
C THR A 1025 29.46 -17.88 -20.45
N GLU A 1026 30.54 -17.15 -20.19
CA GLU A 1026 31.10 -16.17 -21.13
C GLU A 1026 31.98 -16.87 -22.17
N LYS A 1027 31.96 -16.33 -23.39
CA LYS A 1027 32.85 -16.74 -24.49
C LYS A 1027 33.31 -15.52 -25.26
N VAL A 1028 34.61 -15.46 -25.54
CA VAL A 1028 35.24 -14.39 -26.34
C VAL A 1028 35.72 -14.95 -27.66
N VAL A 1029 35.45 -14.22 -28.75
CA VAL A 1029 36.08 -14.47 -30.06
C VAL A 1029 36.90 -13.24 -30.43
N SER A 1030 38.18 -13.50 -30.68
CA SER A 1030 39.15 -12.51 -31.15
C SER A 1030 39.51 -12.83 -32.58
N VAL A 1031 39.27 -11.88 -33.48
CA VAL A 1031 39.52 -12.03 -34.92
C VAL A 1031 40.62 -11.06 -35.32
N ASN A 1032 41.76 -11.60 -35.74
CA ASN A 1032 42.80 -10.81 -36.38
C ASN A 1032 42.33 -10.37 -37.78
N THR A 1033 41.83 -9.15 -37.89
CA THR A 1033 41.28 -8.63 -39.14
C THR A 1033 42.35 -8.18 -40.13
N THR A 1034 43.61 -7.99 -39.69
CA THR A 1034 44.72 -7.67 -40.61
C THR A 1034 44.97 -8.76 -41.65
N ALA A 1035 44.72 -10.03 -41.29
CA ALA A 1035 44.87 -11.18 -42.18
C ALA A 1035 43.90 -11.16 -43.38
N PHE A 1036 42.83 -10.36 -43.33
CA PHE A 1036 41.87 -10.20 -44.43
C PHE A 1036 42.23 -9.12 -45.45
N GLY A 1037 43.41 -8.47 -45.34
CA GLY A 1037 43.89 -7.50 -46.33
C GLY A 1037 44.24 -6.11 -45.78
N GLY A 1038 44.52 -5.99 -44.48
CA GLY A 1038 44.87 -4.73 -43.82
C GLY A 1038 43.66 -3.88 -43.39
N ASN A 1039 43.87 -2.96 -42.45
CA ASN A 1039 42.80 -2.10 -41.92
C ASN A 1039 42.53 -0.94 -42.89
N THR A 1040 41.50 -1.08 -43.72
CA THR A 1040 41.08 -0.07 -44.69
C THR A 1040 40.65 1.23 -44.02
N THR A 1041 40.07 1.18 -42.82
CA THR A 1041 39.68 2.34 -42.03
C THR A 1041 40.89 3.18 -41.62
N LEU A 1042 42.04 2.56 -41.34
CA LEU A 1042 43.33 3.22 -41.09
C LEU A 1042 43.89 3.90 -42.35
N MET A 1043 43.68 3.31 -43.53
CA MET A 1043 44.15 3.84 -44.82
C MET A 1043 43.26 4.99 -45.34
N CYS A 1044 42.11 5.23 -44.70
CA CYS A 1044 41.14 6.28 -45.05
C CYS A 1044 41.08 7.42 -44.02
N LEU A 1045 42.08 7.54 -43.13
CA LEU A 1045 42.12 8.60 -42.10
C LEU A 1045 42.61 9.97 -42.64
N ASP A 1046 43.08 10.04 -43.89
CA ASP A 1046 43.53 11.26 -44.58
C ASP A 1046 42.45 11.91 -45.46
#